data_AF-A0A3D3X0Q6-F1
#
_entry.id   AF-A0A3D3X0Q6-F1
#
_cell.length_a   1.000
_cell.length_b   1.000
_cell.length_c   1.000
_cell.angle_alpha   90.00
_cell.angle_beta   90.00
_cell.angle_gamma   90.00
#
_symmetry.space_group_name_H-M   'P 1'
#
loop_
_entity.id
_entity.type
_entity.pdbx_description
1 polymer ?
#
loop_
_entity_poly.entity_id
_entity_poly.type
_entity_poly.pdbx_seq_one_letter_code
_entity_poly.pdbx_strand_id
1 'polypeptide(L)'
;MCLFQYHLSKMIIRRCDRYVLREMSGPFLISLFGLLLFILLNLILSLSDLMVDRGVGITTLMRLLLLKMPSLLVLALPVSGLFATFLGLGRLVHDREVMALEAAGISLRRILLPLLVAAFLLGGLDFALYNWAVPFSEHAYQRELRGIIFRQGVPHIQANTFFKGPEGQFFYVRRYDAQDGTLRGILVYDIEGKVFPQAEAAVTILTAETGRWEQRAWDLNEGRVYSYNQKGELIYTGTFEQLHVTVDRSEADFLLRSRTPAEMGIGELRSRITLLRTSGLPAADLIVECHLKAAIPLATLVFVLFGGSTSLIFGWRSRAAGVVISLLLVGLFQGVLLWTQTLGRRGMIPPSLAAWIPNILFGLIGIFLFLRLDRLRYRDLWTRIRHTFPFLGILLLVSLLAWGDEIPVEIECEELFISADRTHVHAQGAVRLSYGETLLSADQVTLDEEEEGSWKLRASEEVHLAIGEDLTLSGDDLSTLLVLEDGSLITRKATAVCFRGKSTFLNSQGEEQLLLYQGKEGRIEFDSNGEVTSIEVREGQLTTCDCYGRALRDQPYSIETGRLLLYPDRLLVAFNLTVSSFGYPVFWLPVYVQPLEETLDSPLFPAIGKSGLRGWFLKWNFPFYLDEENYGAVLFDCFSRFHEVGLGTVLHYAFAVHQGKAKVYYFPAQVGDRVFEVSLDHTTALIDGWGMGGRLAYSQLGEEKNLSFAFSLNGDVDSWRFNLSAERSREEEEEVIYTTERLPGLVISRTRIDIDPFYILPRLEAGWFREWEGKKGGEVSVSESFRFDGSLQTSLRPLSFWGFTLTPTTSLRLTHYGASVESQSREALSCSASLCYPGMDLSYTYLQINGRSPFYFDRLKSVNQISWRFAREGTLSLHVDGGFDLATVTFNPLLITARWSGWSSLTLLTRYDLTTAVVEEISLSGRWNSETNEVSWEVPYEPRVGRFKPVVFEIRGKDETGKLTLTGKVDPGEAKLIEGVLQVELRSEVGWGINLGGRYEQGSQTIMAPSLGLFRDLCDCLRIGIEYKSGQVWLYTSILAFPEAVLRYTPTGAGLKVGQ
;
A
#
# COMPACT_ATOMS: atom_id res chain seq x y z
N MET A 1 15.96 -71.11 6.31
CA MET A 1 15.00 -71.21 5.17
C MET A 1 13.58 -71.60 5.58
N CYS A 2 13.34 -72.55 6.49
CA CYS A 2 11.96 -72.93 6.91
C CYS A 2 11.15 -71.85 7.66
N LEU A 3 11.78 -70.94 8.40
CA LEU A 3 11.09 -69.83 9.08
C LEU A 3 10.63 -68.71 8.13
N PHE A 4 11.34 -68.53 7.01
CA PHE A 4 11.01 -67.52 5.99
C PHE A 4 9.82 -67.99 5.13
N GLN A 5 9.70 -69.30 4.90
CA GLN A 5 8.58 -69.91 4.18
C GLN A 5 7.27 -69.90 5.00
N TYR A 6 7.36 -69.99 6.34
CA TYR A 6 6.20 -69.93 7.24
C TYR A 6 5.55 -68.53 7.32
N HIS A 7 6.32 -67.45 7.12
CA HIS A 7 5.78 -66.08 7.07
C HIS A 7 5.22 -65.68 5.70
N LEU A 8 5.85 -66.15 4.60
CA LEU A 8 5.34 -65.91 3.24
C LEU A 8 4.00 -66.62 2.96
N SER A 9 3.72 -67.76 3.60
CA SER A 9 2.44 -68.48 3.44
C SER A 9 1.20 -67.74 4.00
N LYS A 10 1.37 -66.65 4.76
CA LYS A 10 0.27 -65.78 5.27
C LYS A 10 0.06 -64.50 4.44
N MET A 11 0.76 -64.35 3.32
CA MET A 11 0.59 -63.26 2.34
C MET A 11 -0.42 -63.59 1.24
N ILE A 12 -1.36 -64.50 1.51
CA ILE A 12 -2.55 -64.66 0.65
C ILE A 12 -3.47 -63.49 0.95
N ILE A 13 -3.66 -62.59 -0.02
CA ILE A 13 -4.67 -61.52 0.02
C ILE A 13 -6.01 -62.19 0.36
N ARG A 14 -6.44 -62.05 1.61
CA ARG A 14 -7.75 -62.57 2.03
C ARG A 14 -8.82 -61.68 1.42
N ARG A 15 -10.05 -62.18 1.29
CA ARG A 15 -11.20 -61.36 0.83
C ARG A 15 -11.34 -60.06 1.64
N CYS A 16 -10.97 -60.09 2.93
CA CYS A 16 -10.91 -58.93 3.82
C CYS A 16 -9.88 -57.87 3.37
N ASP A 17 -8.66 -58.26 3.01
CA ASP A 17 -7.62 -57.32 2.57
C ASP A 17 -8.04 -56.60 1.27
N ARG A 18 -8.64 -57.34 0.32
CA ARG A 18 -9.19 -56.78 -0.92
C ARG A 18 -10.40 -55.88 -0.66
N TYR A 19 -11.25 -56.23 0.30
CA TYR A 19 -12.41 -55.43 0.68
C TYR A 19 -12.00 -54.08 1.24
N VAL A 20 -11.08 -54.07 2.22
CA VAL A 20 -10.57 -52.83 2.85
C VAL A 20 -9.90 -51.93 1.81
N LEU A 21 -9.07 -52.49 0.91
CA LEU A 21 -8.44 -51.70 -0.16
C LEU A 21 -9.46 -51.13 -1.16
N ARG A 22 -10.47 -51.92 -1.55
CA ARG A 22 -11.53 -51.45 -2.44
C ARG A 22 -12.31 -50.31 -1.79
N GLU A 23 -12.58 -50.42 -0.50
CA GLU A 23 -13.31 -49.39 0.24
C GLU A 23 -12.51 -48.09 0.39
N MET A 24 -11.19 -48.17 0.61
CA MET A 24 -10.37 -46.96 0.73
C MET A 24 -10.11 -46.27 -0.62
N SER A 25 -10.19 -47.00 -1.74
CA SER A 25 -9.88 -46.46 -3.07
C SER A 25 -10.79 -45.29 -3.49
N GLY A 26 -12.09 -45.35 -3.13
CA GLY A 26 -13.05 -44.28 -3.43
C GLY A 26 -12.70 -42.97 -2.70
N PRO A 27 -12.65 -42.96 -1.35
CA PRO A 27 -12.23 -41.79 -0.58
C PRO A 27 -10.84 -41.26 -0.97
N PHE A 28 -9.89 -42.14 -1.31
CA PHE A 28 -8.57 -41.73 -1.80
C PHE A 28 -8.65 -40.95 -3.11
N LEU A 29 -9.36 -41.47 -4.11
CA LEU A 29 -9.49 -40.77 -5.40
C LEU A 29 -10.27 -39.46 -5.27
N ILE A 30 -11.35 -39.44 -4.48
CA ILE A 30 -12.13 -38.21 -4.23
C ILE A 30 -11.28 -37.14 -3.55
N SER A 31 -10.52 -37.51 -2.52
CA SER A 31 -9.63 -36.57 -1.84
C SER A 31 -8.47 -36.12 -2.72
N LEU A 32 -7.89 -37.01 -3.54
CA LEU A 32 -6.83 -36.67 -4.50
C LEU A 32 -7.29 -35.66 -5.54
N PHE A 33 -8.42 -35.92 -6.22
CA PHE A 33 -8.95 -34.99 -7.21
C PHE A 33 -9.47 -33.69 -6.58
N GLY A 34 -10.09 -33.75 -5.41
CA GLY A 34 -10.57 -32.57 -4.69
C GLY A 34 -9.44 -31.64 -4.26
N LEU A 35 -8.36 -32.19 -3.68
CA LEU A 35 -7.18 -31.41 -3.30
C LEU A 35 -6.43 -30.88 -4.52
N LEU A 36 -6.28 -31.69 -5.57
CA LEU A 36 -5.65 -31.26 -6.80
C LEU A 36 -6.44 -30.11 -7.45
N LEU A 37 -7.77 -30.19 -7.49
CA LEU A 37 -8.62 -29.11 -7.99
C LEU A 37 -8.48 -27.83 -7.15
N PHE A 38 -8.47 -27.97 -5.82
CA PHE A 38 -8.29 -26.84 -4.91
C PHE A 38 -6.95 -26.12 -5.12
N ILE A 39 -5.85 -26.88 -5.19
CA ILE A 39 -4.52 -26.30 -5.40
C ILE A 39 -4.40 -25.70 -6.82
N LEU A 40 -5.00 -26.35 -7.82
CA LEU A 40 -5.01 -25.85 -9.20
C LEU A 40 -5.78 -24.53 -9.33
N LEU A 41 -6.91 -24.38 -8.63
CA LEU A 41 -7.68 -23.13 -8.62
C LEU A 41 -6.85 -21.97 -8.07
N ASN A 42 -6.14 -22.18 -6.97
CA ASN A 42 -5.25 -21.17 -6.40
C ASN A 42 -4.12 -20.79 -7.38
N LEU A 43 -3.53 -21.78 -8.06
CA LEU A 43 -2.51 -21.54 -9.08
C LEU A 43 -3.06 -20.76 -10.28
N ILE A 44 -4.31 -20.99 -10.70
CA ILE A 44 -4.95 -20.23 -11.76
C ILE A 44 -5.10 -18.76 -11.36
N LEU A 45 -5.54 -18.49 -10.13
CA LEU A 45 -5.68 -17.12 -9.62
C LEU A 45 -4.31 -16.40 -9.61
N SER A 46 -3.27 -17.04 -9.07
CA SER A 46 -1.92 -16.45 -9.03
C SER A 46 -1.30 -16.22 -10.42
N LEU A 47 -1.64 -17.04 -11.42
CA LEU A 47 -1.15 -16.84 -12.80
C LEU A 47 -2.06 -15.95 -13.64
N SER A 48 -3.23 -15.54 -13.13
CA SER A 48 -4.17 -14.68 -13.86
C SER A 48 -3.64 -13.26 -14.04
N ASP A 49 -2.84 -12.77 -13.08
CA ASP A 49 -2.14 -11.48 -13.17
C ASP A 49 -1.24 -11.42 -14.42
N LEU A 50 -0.59 -12.53 -14.80
CA LEU A 50 0.22 -12.60 -16.02
C LEU A 50 -0.62 -12.49 -17.31
N MET A 51 -1.90 -12.87 -17.27
CA MET A 51 -2.80 -12.69 -18.42
C MET A 51 -3.24 -11.24 -18.56
N VAL A 52 -3.56 -10.58 -17.44
CA VAL A 52 -4.03 -9.19 -17.39
C VAL A 52 -2.88 -8.23 -17.71
N ASP A 53 -1.73 -8.42 -17.08
CA ASP A 53 -0.61 -7.47 -17.16
C ASP A 53 0.27 -7.69 -18.40
N ARG A 54 0.41 -8.94 -18.87
CA ARG A 54 1.36 -9.30 -19.94
C ARG A 54 0.72 -9.95 -21.18
N GLY A 55 -0.62 -9.99 -21.25
CA GLY A 55 -1.34 -10.47 -22.43
C GLY A 55 -1.08 -11.94 -22.78
N VAL A 56 -0.73 -12.77 -21.79
CA VAL A 56 -0.43 -14.19 -22.01
C VAL A 56 -1.70 -14.94 -22.40
N GLY A 57 -1.68 -15.60 -23.57
CA GLY A 57 -2.82 -16.37 -24.05
C GLY A 57 -3.18 -17.56 -23.14
N ILE A 58 -4.48 -17.87 -23.06
CA ILE A 58 -5.05 -18.96 -22.24
C ILE A 58 -4.42 -20.33 -22.54
N THR A 59 -3.99 -20.58 -23.78
CA THR A 59 -3.32 -21.81 -24.20
C THR A 59 -1.97 -21.99 -23.50
N THR A 60 -1.24 -20.90 -23.32
CA THR A 60 0.06 -20.89 -22.63
C THR A 60 -0.15 -21.10 -21.14
N LEU A 61 -1.18 -20.47 -20.56
CA LEU A 61 -1.57 -20.72 -19.17
C LEU A 61 -1.90 -22.21 -18.94
N MET A 62 -2.72 -22.81 -19.81
CA MET A 62 -3.06 -24.23 -19.70
C MET A 62 -1.82 -25.14 -19.79
N ARG A 63 -0.84 -24.77 -20.62
CA ARG A 63 0.42 -25.48 -20.73
C ARG A 63 1.25 -25.37 -19.44
N LEU A 64 1.33 -24.18 -18.84
CA LEU A 64 1.99 -23.97 -17.55
C LEU A 64 1.35 -24.79 -16.43
N LEU A 65 0.01 -24.82 -16.38
CA LEU A 65 -0.74 -25.65 -15.42
C LEU A 65 -0.42 -27.13 -15.59
N LEU A 66 -0.45 -27.65 -16.83
CA LEU A 66 -0.14 -29.05 -17.12
C LEU A 66 1.29 -29.43 -16.71
N LEU A 67 2.26 -28.53 -16.92
CA LEU A 67 3.66 -28.73 -16.53
C LEU A 67 3.85 -28.74 -15.00
N LYS A 68 3.00 -28.04 -14.25
CA LYS A 68 3.03 -28.03 -12.78
C LYS A 68 2.33 -29.22 -12.13
N MET A 69 1.49 -29.97 -12.87
CA MET A 69 0.71 -31.10 -12.34
C MET A 69 1.54 -32.14 -11.57
N PRO A 70 2.73 -32.57 -12.04
CA PRO A 70 3.54 -33.55 -11.30
C PRO A 70 3.94 -33.06 -9.90
N SER A 71 4.30 -31.79 -9.74
CA SER A 71 4.67 -31.24 -8.43
C SER A 71 3.46 -31.14 -7.50
N LEU A 72 2.28 -30.81 -8.04
CA LEU A 72 1.04 -30.78 -7.27
C LEU A 72 0.63 -32.18 -6.80
N LEU A 73 0.85 -33.20 -7.63
CA LEU A 73 0.52 -34.58 -7.31
C LEU A 73 1.38 -35.12 -6.17
N VAL A 74 2.67 -34.74 -6.13
CA VAL A 74 3.58 -35.08 -5.00
C VAL A 74 3.09 -34.50 -3.68
N LEU A 75 2.56 -33.27 -3.69
CA LEU A 75 2.01 -32.65 -2.48
C LEU A 75 0.67 -33.29 -2.07
N ALA A 76 -0.17 -33.68 -3.03
CA ALA A 76 -1.50 -34.19 -2.77
C ALA A 76 -1.51 -35.66 -2.28
N LEU A 77 -0.63 -36.52 -2.77
CA LEU A 77 -0.62 -37.96 -2.49
C LEU A 77 -0.57 -38.32 -0.98
N PRO A 78 0.35 -37.76 -0.16
CA PRO A 78 0.39 -38.04 1.27
C PRO A 78 -0.91 -37.60 1.98
N VAL A 79 -1.43 -36.43 1.62
CA VAL A 79 -2.63 -35.84 2.23
C VAL A 79 -3.86 -36.68 1.89
N SER A 80 -4.02 -37.08 0.63
CA SER A 80 -5.10 -37.97 0.19
C SER A 80 -5.06 -39.33 0.89
N GLY A 81 -3.87 -39.87 1.15
CA GLY A 81 -3.70 -41.09 1.96
C GLY A 81 -4.27 -40.93 3.36
N LEU A 82 -4.01 -39.80 4.02
CA LEU A 82 -4.58 -39.48 5.34
C LEU A 82 -6.11 -39.40 5.29
N PHE A 83 -6.66 -38.59 4.38
CA PHE A 83 -8.11 -38.43 4.22
C PHE A 83 -8.80 -39.77 3.91
N ALA A 84 -8.20 -40.60 3.06
CA ALA A 84 -8.72 -41.93 2.74
C ALA A 84 -8.82 -42.81 3.98
N THR A 85 -7.80 -42.81 4.85
CA THR A 85 -7.84 -43.60 6.08
C THR A 85 -8.86 -43.08 7.08
N PHE A 86 -8.99 -41.76 7.29
CA PHE A 86 -9.98 -41.21 8.23
C PHE A 86 -11.41 -41.40 7.73
N LEU A 87 -11.70 -41.09 6.47
CA LEU A 87 -13.04 -41.22 5.90
C LEU A 87 -13.44 -42.68 5.72
N GLY A 88 -12.54 -43.50 5.15
CA GLY A 88 -12.83 -44.88 4.85
C GLY A 88 -12.89 -45.75 6.10
N LEU A 89 -11.88 -45.71 6.98
CA LEU A 89 -11.95 -46.45 8.25
C LEU A 89 -13.02 -45.88 9.18
N GLY A 90 -13.22 -44.56 9.19
CA GLY A 90 -14.28 -43.92 9.94
C GLY A 90 -15.67 -44.41 9.52
N ARG A 91 -15.90 -44.62 8.21
CA ARG A 91 -17.14 -45.25 7.72
C ARG A 91 -17.28 -46.69 8.23
N LEU A 92 -16.24 -47.51 8.10
CA LEU A 92 -16.26 -48.91 8.57
C LEU A 92 -16.50 -49.01 10.09
N VAL A 93 -15.97 -48.06 10.86
CA VAL A 93 -16.23 -47.94 12.31
C VAL A 93 -17.67 -47.53 12.57
N HIS A 94 -18.18 -46.50 11.89
CA HIS A 94 -19.55 -46.01 12.05
C HIS A 94 -20.58 -47.09 11.72
N ASP A 95 -20.39 -47.81 10.62
CA ASP A 95 -21.28 -48.86 10.15
C ASP A 95 -21.06 -50.19 10.92
N ARG A 96 -20.22 -50.15 11.97
CA ARG A 96 -19.85 -51.27 12.87
C ARG A 96 -19.23 -52.48 12.15
N GLU A 97 -18.73 -52.30 10.93
CA GLU A 97 -18.04 -53.34 10.18
C GLU A 97 -16.71 -53.73 10.83
N VAL A 98 -15.97 -52.76 11.41
CA VAL A 98 -14.75 -53.03 12.17
C VAL A 98 -15.03 -53.94 13.38
N MET A 99 -16.11 -53.67 14.12
CA MET A 99 -16.53 -54.48 15.26
C MET A 99 -16.92 -55.91 14.84
N ALA A 100 -17.57 -56.07 13.68
CA ALA A 100 -17.90 -57.37 13.13
C ALA A 100 -16.64 -58.16 12.71
N LEU A 101 -15.62 -57.49 12.15
CA LEU A 101 -14.33 -58.10 11.80
C LEU A 101 -13.54 -58.53 13.05
N GLU A 102 -13.56 -57.72 14.11
CA GLU A 102 -12.96 -58.08 15.41
C GLU A 102 -13.67 -59.29 16.05
N ALA A 103 -15.00 -59.34 16.01
CA ALA A 103 -15.78 -60.49 16.49
C ALA A 103 -15.49 -61.78 15.70
N ALA A 104 -15.10 -61.66 14.43
CA ALA A 104 -14.64 -62.77 13.59
C ALA A 104 -13.17 -63.17 13.85
N GLY A 105 -12.50 -62.58 14.85
CA GLY A 105 -11.14 -62.89 15.25
C GLY A 105 -10.04 -62.18 14.45
N ILE A 106 -10.37 -61.13 13.68
CA ILE A 106 -9.40 -60.32 12.94
C ILE A 106 -8.96 -59.15 13.82
N SER A 107 -7.67 -59.07 14.14
CA SER A 107 -7.13 -57.96 14.94
C SER A 107 -7.12 -56.63 14.17
N LEU A 108 -7.25 -55.50 14.88
CA LEU A 108 -7.24 -54.16 14.29
C LEU A 108 -5.95 -53.88 13.52
N ARG A 109 -4.81 -54.36 14.03
CA ARG A 109 -3.52 -54.26 13.32
C ARG A 109 -3.53 -54.97 11.97
N ARG A 110 -4.26 -56.09 11.84
CA ARG A 110 -4.36 -56.83 10.58
C ARG A 110 -5.22 -56.08 9.57
N ILE A 111 -6.24 -55.33 10.01
CA ILE A 111 -7.07 -54.46 9.16
C ILE A 111 -6.22 -53.32 8.56
N LEU A 112 -5.29 -52.75 9.33
CA LEU A 112 -4.42 -51.65 8.88
C LEU A 112 -3.26 -52.12 7.99
N LEU A 113 -2.80 -53.36 8.13
CA LEU A 113 -1.67 -53.91 7.37
C LEU A 113 -1.77 -53.75 5.83
N PRO A 114 -2.89 -54.11 5.14
CA PRO A 114 -3.00 -53.90 3.70
C PRO A 114 -2.93 -52.42 3.29
N LEU A 115 -3.35 -51.50 4.16
CA LEU A 115 -3.25 -50.06 3.92
C LEU A 115 -1.81 -49.55 4.05
N LEU A 116 -1.03 -50.07 5.00
CA LEU A 116 0.40 -49.75 5.12
C LEU A 116 1.20 -50.24 3.92
N VAL A 117 0.89 -51.43 3.39
CA VAL A 117 1.52 -51.93 2.16
C VAL A 117 1.15 -51.04 0.97
N ALA A 118 -0.12 -50.64 0.85
CA ALA A 118 -0.54 -49.70 -0.19
C ALA A 118 0.13 -48.33 -0.05
N ALA A 119 0.26 -47.80 1.18
CA ALA A 119 0.94 -46.54 1.45
C ALA A 119 2.44 -46.58 1.13
N PHE A 120 3.11 -47.71 1.38
CA PHE A 120 4.49 -47.91 0.99
C PHE A 120 4.67 -47.92 -0.54
N LEU A 121 3.77 -48.59 -1.27
CA LEU A 121 3.77 -48.57 -2.74
C LEU A 121 3.48 -47.17 -3.29
N LEU A 122 2.52 -46.44 -2.70
CA LEU A 122 2.20 -45.06 -3.07
C LEU A 122 3.36 -44.11 -2.77
N GLY A 123 4.03 -44.25 -1.63
CA GLY A 123 5.25 -43.47 -1.33
C GLY A 123 6.40 -43.79 -2.28
N GLY A 124 6.53 -45.05 -2.72
CA GLY A 124 7.49 -45.41 -3.77
C GLY A 124 7.19 -44.75 -5.12
N LEU A 125 5.90 -44.70 -5.50
CA LEU A 125 5.44 -43.97 -6.69
C LEU A 125 5.68 -42.46 -6.55
N ASP A 126 5.40 -41.90 -5.38
CA ASP A 126 5.58 -40.48 -5.06
C ASP A 126 7.07 -40.07 -5.15
N PHE A 127 7.96 -40.89 -4.60
CA PHE A 127 9.41 -40.71 -4.74
C PHE A 127 9.87 -40.74 -6.20
N ALA A 128 9.34 -41.66 -7.01
CA ALA A 128 9.66 -41.75 -8.43
C ALA A 128 9.18 -40.49 -9.19
N LEU A 129 8.00 -39.97 -8.85
CA LEU A 129 7.49 -38.72 -9.39
C LEU A 129 8.38 -37.54 -8.98
N TYR A 130 8.71 -37.42 -7.70
CA TYR A 130 9.44 -36.28 -7.17
C TYR A 130 10.91 -36.22 -7.62
N ASN A 131 11.55 -37.38 -7.85
CA ASN A 131 12.95 -37.43 -8.29
C ASN A 131 13.12 -37.40 -9.81
N TRP A 132 12.15 -37.87 -10.61
CA TRP A 132 12.28 -37.93 -12.08
C TRP A 132 11.28 -37.06 -12.83
N ALA A 133 9.98 -37.16 -12.50
CA ALA A 133 8.94 -36.43 -13.24
C ALA A 133 8.94 -34.92 -12.91
N VAL A 134 9.06 -34.58 -11.63
CA VAL A 134 9.04 -33.18 -11.16
C VAL A 134 10.21 -32.37 -11.68
N PRO A 135 11.49 -32.81 -11.60
CA PRO A 135 12.61 -32.01 -12.12
C PRO A 135 12.46 -31.72 -13.62
N PHE A 136 12.00 -32.69 -14.40
CA PHE A 136 11.75 -32.51 -15.84
C PHE A 136 10.61 -31.51 -16.10
N SER A 137 9.48 -31.66 -15.40
CA SER A 137 8.29 -30.83 -15.63
C SER A 137 8.47 -29.41 -15.08
N GLU A 138 9.12 -29.27 -13.92
CA GLU A 138 9.46 -27.99 -13.31
C GLU A 138 10.49 -27.23 -14.16
N HIS A 139 11.49 -27.91 -14.71
CA HIS A 139 12.44 -27.26 -15.62
C HIS A 139 11.76 -26.74 -16.88
N ALA A 140 10.83 -27.51 -17.45
CA ALA A 140 10.02 -27.07 -18.59
C ALA A 140 9.08 -25.91 -18.21
N TYR A 141 8.46 -25.94 -17.03
CA TYR A 141 7.62 -24.87 -16.48
C TYR A 141 8.42 -23.57 -16.34
N GLN A 142 9.57 -23.61 -15.67
CA GLN A 142 10.42 -22.45 -15.44
C GLN A 142 11.00 -21.90 -16.75
N ARG A 143 11.25 -22.76 -17.75
CA ARG A 143 11.67 -22.32 -19.09
C ARG A 143 10.58 -21.54 -19.81
N GLU A 144 9.34 -22.02 -19.81
CA GLU A 144 8.20 -21.33 -20.43
C GLU A 144 7.87 -20.03 -19.66
N LEU A 145 7.87 -20.06 -18.33
CA LEU A 145 7.65 -18.88 -17.49
C LEU A 145 8.72 -17.80 -17.73
N ARG A 146 10.01 -18.16 -17.72
CA ARG A 146 11.11 -17.25 -18.07
C ARG A 146 10.95 -16.72 -19.50
N GLY A 147 10.57 -17.57 -20.45
CA GLY A 147 10.32 -17.15 -21.84
C GLY A 147 9.18 -16.13 -21.99
N ILE A 148 8.21 -16.13 -21.07
CA ILE A 148 7.13 -15.13 -20.99
C ILE A 148 7.63 -13.84 -20.33
N ILE A 149 8.32 -13.95 -19.20
CA ILE A 149 8.88 -12.81 -18.46
C ILE A 149 9.89 -12.04 -19.34
N PHE A 150 10.70 -12.75 -20.12
CA PHE A 150 11.77 -12.17 -20.95
C PHE A 150 11.37 -11.92 -22.40
N ARG A 151 10.09 -12.10 -22.77
CA ARG A 151 9.60 -11.94 -24.15
C ARG A 151 9.55 -10.48 -24.63
N GLN A 152 9.59 -9.52 -23.71
CA GLN A 152 9.63 -8.08 -23.99
C GLN A 152 10.99 -7.43 -23.72
N GLY A 153 12.04 -8.26 -23.51
CA GLY A 153 13.38 -7.81 -23.19
C GLY A 153 13.93 -8.54 -21.96
N VAL A 154 15.24 -8.75 -21.93
CA VAL A 154 15.95 -9.11 -20.70
C VAL A 154 15.63 -7.99 -19.68
N PRO A 155 15.33 -8.29 -18.40
CA PRO A 155 15.24 -7.27 -17.38
C PRO A 155 16.51 -6.45 -17.49
N HIS A 156 16.31 -5.13 -17.52
CA HIS A 156 17.35 -4.11 -17.62
C HIS A 156 18.70 -4.65 -17.14
N ILE A 157 19.72 -4.64 -18.00
CA ILE A 157 21.10 -4.66 -17.50
C ILE A 157 21.19 -3.42 -16.62
N GLN A 158 20.97 -3.59 -15.33
CA GLN A 158 21.02 -2.51 -14.37
C GLN A 158 22.45 -1.96 -14.42
N ALA A 159 22.57 -0.66 -14.63
CA ALA A 159 23.84 0.05 -14.45
C ALA A 159 24.47 -0.37 -13.12
N ASN A 160 25.79 -0.55 -13.09
CA ASN A 160 26.55 -1.04 -11.92
C ASN A 160 26.38 -2.53 -11.56
N THR A 161 25.94 -3.38 -12.49
CA THR A 161 25.82 -4.83 -12.22
C THR A 161 27.04 -5.61 -12.67
N PHE A 162 27.52 -6.51 -11.80
CA PHE A 162 28.50 -7.54 -12.15
C PHE A 162 27.78 -8.78 -12.68
N PHE A 163 28.18 -9.27 -13.86
CA PHE A 163 27.72 -10.53 -14.42
C PHE A 163 28.89 -11.50 -14.59
N LYS A 164 28.69 -12.73 -14.13
CA LYS A 164 29.69 -13.80 -14.25
C LYS A 164 29.61 -14.41 -15.64
N GLY A 165 30.70 -14.27 -16.37
CA GLY A 165 31.02 -14.97 -17.60
C GLY A 165 31.23 -16.47 -17.39
N PRO A 166 31.10 -17.24 -18.45
CA PRO A 166 30.94 -18.68 -18.31
C PRO A 166 32.24 -19.46 -18.12
N GLU A 167 33.39 -18.92 -18.52
CA GLU A 167 34.70 -19.50 -18.21
C GLU A 167 35.40 -18.74 -17.06
N GLY A 168 34.62 -18.28 -16.07
CA GLY A 168 35.17 -17.63 -14.87
C GLY A 168 35.46 -16.13 -15.02
N GLN A 169 35.12 -15.51 -16.15
CA GLN A 169 35.24 -14.05 -16.28
C GLN A 169 34.18 -13.34 -15.44
N PHE A 170 34.44 -12.11 -15.01
CA PHE A 170 33.46 -11.21 -14.44
C PHE A 170 33.41 -9.96 -15.29
N PHE A 171 32.23 -9.63 -15.77
CA PHE A 171 32.01 -8.42 -16.54
C PHE A 171 31.25 -7.43 -15.68
N TYR A 172 31.63 -6.16 -15.77
CA TYR A 172 30.98 -5.05 -15.10
C TYR A 172 30.70 -3.98 -16.15
N VAL A 173 29.48 -3.43 -16.11
CA VAL A 173 29.04 -2.38 -17.02
C VAL A 173 28.53 -1.22 -16.18
N ARG A 174 29.17 -0.04 -16.31
CA ARG A 174 28.81 1.15 -15.56
C ARG A 174 27.49 1.76 -16.03
N ARG A 175 27.24 1.84 -17.34
CA ARG A 175 26.00 2.41 -17.90
C ARG A 175 25.60 1.72 -19.19
N TYR A 176 24.31 1.42 -19.36
CA TYR A 176 23.73 0.89 -20.59
C TYR A 176 22.76 1.92 -21.18
N ASP A 177 22.94 2.25 -22.46
CA ASP A 177 22.07 3.16 -23.20
C ASP A 177 21.10 2.35 -24.07
N ALA A 178 19.84 2.26 -23.65
CA ALA A 178 18.85 1.37 -24.26
C ALA A 178 18.38 1.82 -25.65
N GLN A 179 18.56 3.11 -26.00
CA GLN A 179 18.18 3.64 -27.32
C GLN A 179 19.20 3.24 -28.40
N ASP A 180 20.50 3.25 -28.05
CA ASP A 180 21.60 3.03 -28.99
C ASP A 180 22.28 1.65 -28.86
N GLY A 181 21.89 0.84 -27.87
CA GLY A 181 22.51 -0.46 -27.57
C GLY A 181 23.97 -0.35 -27.15
N THR A 182 24.43 0.83 -26.73
CA THR A 182 25.82 1.10 -26.32
C THR A 182 26.01 0.91 -24.83
N LEU A 183 27.08 0.21 -24.48
CA LEU A 183 27.53 -0.04 -23.12
C LEU A 183 28.69 0.91 -22.84
N ARG A 184 28.69 1.61 -21.71
CA ARG A 184 29.75 2.57 -21.33
C ARG A 184 30.41 2.14 -20.02
N GLY A 185 31.73 2.24 -19.97
CA GLY A 185 32.53 1.85 -18.80
C GLY A 185 32.45 0.35 -18.53
N ILE A 186 33.04 -0.43 -19.43
CA ILE A 186 33.05 -1.90 -19.37
C ILE A 186 34.36 -2.34 -18.70
N LEU A 187 34.26 -3.20 -17.71
CA LEU A 187 35.39 -3.86 -17.06
C LEU A 187 35.21 -5.38 -17.19
N VAL A 188 36.22 -6.08 -17.69
CA VAL A 188 36.24 -7.55 -17.76
C VAL A 188 37.40 -8.06 -16.92
N TYR A 189 37.09 -8.89 -15.94
CA TYR A 189 38.05 -9.52 -15.05
C TYR A 189 38.07 -11.02 -15.33
N ASP A 190 39.11 -11.49 -15.99
CA ASP A 190 39.30 -12.88 -16.38
C ASP A 190 40.29 -13.57 -15.46
N ILE A 191 39.79 -14.53 -14.66
CA ILE A 191 40.57 -15.28 -13.66
C ILE A 191 41.38 -16.44 -14.24
N GLU A 192 41.19 -16.76 -15.53
CA GLU A 192 41.91 -17.85 -16.19
C GLU A 192 42.86 -17.35 -17.30
N GLY A 193 42.86 -16.05 -17.59
CA GLY A 193 43.71 -15.41 -18.60
C GLY A 193 43.46 -15.89 -20.03
N LYS A 194 42.26 -16.40 -20.32
CA LYS A 194 41.85 -16.98 -21.60
C LYS A 194 41.32 -15.97 -22.62
N VAL A 195 40.76 -14.85 -22.17
CA VAL A 195 40.19 -13.80 -23.04
C VAL A 195 41.29 -13.10 -23.84
N PHE A 196 42.47 -12.93 -23.24
CA PHE A 196 43.64 -12.40 -23.91
C PHE A 196 44.87 -13.25 -23.55
N PRO A 197 45.04 -14.41 -24.21
CA PRO A 197 46.03 -15.40 -23.82
C PRO A 197 47.45 -14.86 -24.07
N GLN A 198 48.16 -14.59 -22.98
CA GLN A 198 49.58 -14.25 -22.96
C GLN A 198 50.35 -15.35 -22.22
N ALA A 199 51.60 -15.59 -22.60
CA ALA A 199 52.44 -16.55 -21.89
C ALA A 199 52.56 -16.15 -20.41
N GLU A 200 52.27 -17.09 -19.50
CA GLU A 200 52.33 -16.91 -18.03
C GLU A 200 51.23 -16.03 -17.39
N ALA A 201 50.22 -15.58 -18.14
CA ALA A 201 49.08 -14.85 -17.57
C ALA A 201 48.16 -15.78 -16.76
N ALA A 202 47.91 -15.40 -15.51
CA ALA A 202 46.95 -16.06 -14.62
C ALA A 202 45.65 -15.24 -14.49
N VAL A 203 45.76 -13.91 -14.46
CA VAL A 203 44.61 -13.01 -14.39
C VAL A 203 44.75 -11.93 -15.45
N THR A 204 43.68 -11.63 -16.17
CA THR A 204 43.64 -10.54 -17.15
C THR A 204 42.49 -9.58 -16.83
N ILE A 205 42.79 -8.29 -16.76
CA ILE A 205 41.83 -7.21 -16.53
C ILE A 205 41.75 -6.36 -17.80
N LEU A 206 40.55 -6.20 -18.34
CA LEU A 206 40.26 -5.40 -19.52
C LEU A 206 39.33 -4.25 -19.12
N THR A 207 39.65 -3.02 -19.51
CA THR A 207 38.76 -1.87 -19.36
C THR A 207 38.46 -1.29 -20.74
N ALA A 208 37.21 -0.95 -21.05
CA ALA A 208 36.83 -0.29 -22.30
C ALA A 208 35.86 0.87 -22.04
N GLU A 209 36.01 1.97 -22.77
CA GLU A 209 35.19 3.17 -22.59
C GLU A 209 33.78 2.98 -23.16
N THR A 210 33.68 2.39 -24.35
CA THR A 210 32.41 2.02 -24.96
C THR A 210 32.44 0.60 -25.49
N GLY A 211 31.28 -0.02 -25.64
CA GLY A 211 31.15 -1.26 -26.36
C GLY A 211 29.75 -1.53 -26.85
N ARG A 212 29.65 -2.35 -27.89
CA ARG A 212 28.38 -2.79 -28.46
C ARG A 212 28.35 -4.30 -28.52
N TRP A 213 27.14 -4.83 -28.36
CA TRP A 213 26.89 -6.24 -28.56
C TRP A 213 26.42 -6.46 -30.00
N GLU A 214 27.33 -6.82 -30.89
CA GLU A 214 27.02 -7.12 -32.30
C GLU A 214 27.30 -8.58 -32.64
N GLN A 215 26.33 -9.24 -33.26
CA GLN A 215 26.47 -10.52 -33.98
C GLN A 215 27.37 -11.61 -33.34
N ARG A 216 27.32 -11.76 -32.00
CA ARG A 216 28.03 -12.80 -31.19
C ARG A 216 29.44 -12.40 -30.70
N ALA A 217 29.76 -11.11 -30.70
CA ALA A 217 30.95 -10.60 -30.04
C ALA A 217 30.64 -9.33 -29.24
N TRP A 218 31.39 -9.10 -28.16
CA TRP A 218 31.53 -7.75 -27.61
C TRP A 218 32.53 -7.00 -28.47
N ASP A 219 32.04 -5.94 -29.10
CA ASP A 219 32.89 -4.95 -29.74
C ASP A 219 33.23 -3.92 -28.68
N LEU A 220 34.40 -4.09 -28.06
CA LEU A 220 34.92 -3.16 -27.07
C LEU A 220 35.79 -2.12 -27.79
N ASN A 221 35.49 -0.84 -27.56
CA ASN A 221 36.21 0.26 -28.16
C ASN A 221 36.97 1.05 -27.08
N GLU A 222 38.16 1.52 -27.46
CA GLU A 222 39.01 2.38 -26.64
C GLU A 222 39.26 1.81 -25.24
N GLY A 223 40.09 0.77 -25.18
CA GLY A 223 40.33 0.02 -23.96
C GLY A 223 41.78 -0.26 -23.63
N ARG A 224 41.99 -0.80 -22.42
CA ARG A 224 43.29 -1.18 -21.87
C ARG A 224 43.23 -2.61 -21.36
N VAL A 225 44.35 -3.32 -21.50
CA VAL A 225 44.56 -4.69 -21.00
C VAL A 225 45.66 -4.67 -19.96
N TYR A 226 45.45 -5.35 -18.85
CA TYR A 226 46.44 -5.63 -17.81
C TYR A 226 46.47 -7.14 -17.59
N SER A 227 47.62 -7.78 -17.74
CA SER A 227 47.78 -9.20 -17.42
C SER A 227 48.74 -9.37 -16.25
N TYR A 228 48.37 -10.24 -15.32
CA TYR A 228 49.13 -10.55 -14.10
C TYR A 228 49.49 -12.03 -14.08
N ASN A 229 50.68 -12.36 -13.56
CA ASN A 229 51.10 -13.74 -13.32
C ASN A 229 50.52 -14.30 -12.01
N GLN A 230 50.77 -15.58 -11.72
CA GLN A 230 50.30 -16.24 -10.48
C GLN A 230 50.86 -15.63 -9.18
N LYS A 231 51.93 -14.81 -9.27
CA LYS A 231 52.53 -14.10 -8.13
C LYS A 231 51.96 -12.69 -7.94
N GLY A 232 51.01 -12.26 -8.79
CA GLY A 232 50.41 -10.93 -8.76
C GLY A 232 51.27 -9.84 -9.43
N GLU A 233 52.32 -10.20 -10.17
CA GLU A 233 53.15 -9.23 -10.90
C GLU A 233 52.50 -8.91 -12.25
N LEU A 234 52.47 -7.62 -12.61
CA LEU A 234 51.98 -7.14 -13.90
C LEU A 234 52.99 -7.55 -15.00
N ILE A 235 52.61 -8.48 -15.86
CA ILE A 235 53.47 -9.00 -16.94
C ILE A 235 53.19 -8.35 -18.29
N TYR A 236 52.02 -7.77 -18.49
CA TYR A 236 51.66 -7.10 -19.74
C TYR A 236 50.70 -5.94 -19.49
N THR A 237 50.93 -4.83 -20.19
CA THR A 237 49.99 -3.71 -20.30
C THR A 237 49.93 -3.23 -21.74
N GLY A 238 48.71 -3.01 -22.25
CA GLY A 238 48.50 -2.57 -23.62
C GLY A 238 47.19 -1.82 -23.79
N THR A 239 47.08 -1.07 -24.88
CA THR A 239 45.87 -0.33 -25.29
C THR A 239 45.33 -0.90 -26.59
N PHE A 240 44.01 -0.91 -26.77
CA PHE A 240 43.35 -1.30 -28.03
C PHE A 240 42.32 -0.25 -28.43
N GLU A 241 42.24 0.04 -29.73
CA GLU A 241 41.18 0.90 -30.29
C GLU A 241 39.87 0.13 -30.46
N GLN A 242 39.96 -1.12 -30.92
CA GLN A 242 38.82 -2.04 -31.05
C GLN A 242 39.27 -3.47 -30.70
N LEU A 243 38.51 -4.15 -29.85
CA LEU A 243 38.74 -5.54 -29.46
C LEU A 243 37.41 -6.31 -29.55
N HIS A 244 37.40 -7.31 -30.43
CA HIS A 244 36.28 -8.21 -30.61
C HIS A 244 36.42 -9.42 -29.67
N VAL A 245 35.64 -9.45 -28.58
CA VAL A 245 35.60 -10.60 -27.67
C VAL A 245 34.46 -11.51 -28.11
N THR A 246 34.79 -12.62 -28.77
CA THR A 246 33.79 -13.59 -29.23
C THR A 246 33.23 -14.34 -28.02
N VAL A 247 31.94 -14.19 -27.75
CA VAL A 247 31.25 -14.91 -26.67
C VAL A 247 30.42 -16.00 -27.34
N ASP A 248 30.91 -17.23 -27.27
CA ASP A 248 30.25 -18.36 -27.91
C ASP A 248 28.85 -18.57 -27.29
N ARG A 249 27.84 -18.71 -28.14
CA ARG A 249 26.42 -18.59 -27.74
C ARG A 249 25.92 -19.77 -26.90
N SER A 250 26.77 -20.75 -26.61
CA SER A 250 26.43 -21.88 -25.73
C SER A 250 26.16 -21.45 -24.29
N GLU A 251 26.51 -20.22 -23.90
CA GLU A 251 26.54 -19.83 -22.48
C GLU A 251 25.87 -18.49 -22.13
N ALA A 252 25.31 -17.75 -23.11
CA ALA A 252 24.22 -16.79 -22.82
C ALA A 252 22.95 -17.51 -22.29
N ASP A 253 22.91 -18.83 -22.46
CA ASP A 253 21.97 -19.77 -21.84
C ASP A 253 22.19 -19.89 -20.31
N PHE A 254 23.34 -19.46 -19.76
CA PHE A 254 23.67 -19.61 -18.33
C PHE A 254 22.88 -18.67 -17.42
N LEU A 255 22.64 -17.42 -17.85
CA LEU A 255 21.74 -16.49 -17.17
C LEU A 255 20.27 -16.96 -17.20
N LEU A 256 19.90 -17.75 -18.20
CA LEU A 256 18.59 -18.42 -18.30
C LEU A 256 18.55 -19.80 -17.60
N ARG A 257 19.69 -20.31 -17.11
CA ARG A 257 19.87 -21.64 -16.49
C ARG A 257 20.13 -21.61 -14.99
N SER A 258 19.81 -20.51 -14.28
CA SER A 258 19.69 -20.57 -12.81
C SER A 258 18.54 -21.53 -12.45
N ARG A 259 18.83 -22.83 -12.43
CA ARG A 259 17.90 -23.87 -12.05
C ARG A 259 17.66 -23.75 -10.57
N THR A 260 16.40 -23.60 -10.20
CA THR A 260 15.99 -23.67 -8.80
C THR A 260 16.27 -25.07 -8.24
N PRO A 261 16.49 -25.22 -6.92
CA PRO A 261 16.69 -26.54 -6.31
C PRO A 261 15.57 -27.56 -6.63
N ALA A 262 14.34 -27.08 -6.86
CA ALA A 262 13.21 -27.89 -7.26
C ALA A 262 13.35 -28.50 -8.69
N GLU A 263 14.08 -27.84 -9.59
CA GLU A 263 14.37 -28.30 -10.96
C GLU A 263 15.43 -29.41 -11.03
N MET A 264 16.08 -29.74 -9.91
CA MET A 264 17.19 -30.69 -9.87
C MET A 264 16.76 -32.03 -9.28
N GLY A 265 17.32 -33.13 -9.78
CA GLY A 265 17.23 -34.44 -9.14
C GLY A 265 18.24 -34.61 -8.00
N ILE A 266 18.11 -35.67 -7.19
CA ILE A 266 19.03 -35.93 -6.06
C ILE A 266 20.50 -36.04 -6.53
N GLY A 267 20.75 -36.64 -7.69
CA GLY A 267 22.11 -36.78 -8.25
C GLY A 267 22.76 -35.43 -8.57
N GLU A 268 22.00 -34.54 -9.22
CA GLU A 268 22.45 -33.18 -9.58
C GLU A 268 22.65 -32.31 -8.34
N LEU A 269 21.73 -32.38 -7.37
CA LEU A 269 21.85 -31.71 -6.07
C LEU A 269 23.13 -32.12 -5.34
N ARG A 270 23.46 -33.41 -5.26
CA ARG A 270 24.69 -33.89 -4.60
C ARG A 270 25.95 -33.40 -5.30
N SER A 271 25.97 -33.39 -6.63
CA SER A 271 27.09 -32.84 -7.40
C SER A 271 27.28 -31.35 -7.09
N ARG A 272 26.18 -30.59 -7.02
CA ARG A 272 26.22 -29.14 -6.73
C ARG A 272 26.63 -28.83 -5.30
N ILE A 273 26.13 -29.59 -4.31
CA ILE A 273 26.54 -29.48 -2.90
C ILE A 273 28.05 -29.71 -2.76
N THR A 274 28.59 -30.70 -3.48
CA THR A 274 30.03 -31.00 -3.44
C THR A 274 30.84 -29.83 -3.98
N LEU A 275 30.42 -29.25 -5.12
CA LEU A 275 31.08 -28.08 -5.72
C LEU A 275 31.05 -26.83 -4.83
N LEU A 276 29.93 -26.55 -4.16
CA LEU A 276 29.82 -25.40 -3.26
C LEU A 276 30.67 -25.57 -2.01
N ARG A 277 30.69 -26.78 -1.43
CA ARG A 277 31.56 -27.09 -0.29
C ARG A 277 33.04 -26.96 -0.64
N THR A 278 33.47 -27.41 -1.81
CA THR A 278 34.87 -27.24 -2.26
C THR A 278 35.23 -25.78 -2.54
N SER A 279 34.23 -24.92 -2.78
CA SER A 279 34.41 -23.48 -3.04
C SER A 279 34.26 -22.62 -1.79
N GLY A 280 34.06 -23.22 -0.60
CA GLY A 280 33.86 -22.49 0.66
C GLY A 280 32.52 -21.76 0.79
N LEU A 281 31.52 -22.09 -0.04
CA LEU A 281 30.21 -21.44 -0.03
C LEU A 281 29.17 -22.25 0.76
N PRO A 282 28.21 -21.60 1.44
CA PRO A 282 27.14 -22.28 2.17
C PRO A 282 26.22 -23.05 1.21
N ALA A 283 25.89 -24.29 1.58
CA ALA A 283 25.07 -25.19 0.76
C ALA A 283 23.82 -25.70 1.50
N ALA A 284 23.41 -25.04 2.59
CA ALA A 284 22.32 -25.47 3.47
C ALA A 284 21.01 -25.70 2.71
N ASP A 285 20.61 -24.76 1.86
CA ASP A 285 19.37 -24.85 1.07
C ASP A 285 19.30 -26.10 0.19
N LEU A 286 20.40 -26.41 -0.51
CA LEU A 286 20.50 -27.57 -1.40
C LEU A 286 20.49 -28.89 -0.61
N ILE A 287 21.08 -28.88 0.60
CA ILE A 287 21.07 -30.06 1.49
C ILE A 287 19.65 -30.33 1.98
N VAL A 288 18.93 -29.31 2.46
CA VAL A 288 17.52 -29.44 2.90
C VAL A 288 16.67 -30.00 1.76
N GLU A 289 16.76 -29.40 0.57
CA GLU A 289 15.99 -29.84 -0.61
C GLU A 289 16.29 -31.30 -1.00
N CYS A 290 17.57 -31.69 -0.96
CA CYS A 290 17.98 -33.06 -1.24
C CYS A 290 17.32 -34.07 -0.30
N HIS A 291 17.17 -33.71 0.99
CA HIS A 291 16.52 -34.58 1.96
C HIS A 291 14.99 -34.54 1.87
N LEU A 292 14.38 -33.40 1.48
CA LEU A 292 12.94 -33.30 1.25
C LEU A 292 12.45 -34.25 0.15
N LYS A 293 13.26 -34.48 -0.88
CA LYS A 293 12.94 -35.44 -1.95
C LYS A 293 12.72 -36.87 -1.46
N ALA A 294 13.30 -37.25 -0.32
CA ALA A 294 13.06 -38.54 0.31
C ALA A 294 12.04 -38.45 1.46
N ALA A 295 12.01 -37.33 2.19
CA ALA A 295 11.16 -37.17 3.36
C ALA A 295 9.66 -37.02 2.99
N ILE A 296 9.32 -36.24 1.94
CA ILE A 296 7.92 -36.03 1.55
C ILE A 296 7.23 -37.35 1.13
N PRO A 297 7.83 -38.21 0.29
CA PRO A 297 7.25 -39.51 -0.06
C PRO A 297 7.07 -40.46 1.14
N LEU A 298 7.96 -40.37 2.13
CA LEU A 298 7.84 -41.15 3.35
C LEU A 298 6.64 -40.70 4.20
N ALA A 299 6.20 -39.44 4.08
CA ALA A 299 5.06 -38.89 4.80
C ALA A 299 3.76 -39.64 4.48
N THR A 300 3.60 -40.20 3.26
CA THR A 300 2.42 -41.03 2.91
C THR A 300 2.28 -42.23 3.85
N LEU A 301 3.39 -42.92 4.15
CA LEU A 301 3.40 -44.04 5.07
C LEU A 301 3.13 -43.60 6.50
N VAL A 302 3.76 -42.50 6.93
CA VAL A 302 3.58 -41.92 8.27
C VAL A 302 2.12 -41.52 8.50
N PHE A 303 1.49 -40.86 7.52
CA PHE A 303 0.09 -40.45 7.59
C PHE A 303 -0.88 -41.62 7.63
N VAL A 304 -0.67 -42.65 6.81
CA VAL A 304 -1.55 -43.83 6.85
C VAL A 304 -1.39 -44.60 8.17
N LEU A 305 -0.16 -44.69 8.69
CA LEU A 305 0.11 -45.34 9.98
C LEU A 305 -0.53 -44.58 11.14
N PHE A 306 -0.28 -43.29 11.23
CA PHE A 306 -0.79 -42.44 12.30
C PHE A 306 -2.31 -42.26 12.19
N GLY A 307 -2.81 -41.89 11.00
CA GLY A 307 -4.23 -41.66 10.75
C GLY A 307 -5.05 -42.92 10.88
N GLY A 308 -4.56 -44.04 10.35
CA GLY A 308 -5.23 -45.33 10.48
C GLY A 308 -5.29 -45.83 11.93
N SER A 309 -4.20 -45.69 12.70
CA SER A 309 -4.19 -46.07 14.11
C SER A 309 -5.12 -45.19 14.94
N THR A 310 -5.12 -43.88 14.69
CA THR A 310 -5.98 -42.91 15.37
C THR A 310 -7.46 -43.13 15.04
N SER A 311 -7.79 -43.37 13.77
CA SER A 311 -9.17 -43.59 13.32
C SER A 311 -9.80 -44.83 14.00
N LEU A 312 -9.04 -45.93 14.09
CA LEU A 312 -9.50 -47.18 14.72
C LEU A 312 -9.63 -47.08 16.26
N ILE A 313 -8.76 -46.34 16.95
CA ILE A 313 -8.78 -46.22 18.42
C ILE A 313 -9.92 -45.32 18.91
N PHE A 314 -10.06 -44.13 18.31
CA PHE A 314 -10.97 -43.11 18.81
C PHE A 314 -12.40 -43.30 18.30
N GLY A 315 -12.60 -44.12 17.27
CA GLY A 315 -13.92 -44.58 16.90
C GLY A 315 -14.86 -43.46 16.44
N TRP A 316 -14.33 -42.50 15.67
CA TRP A 316 -15.02 -41.27 15.26
C TRP A 316 -16.35 -41.57 14.55
N ARG A 317 -17.46 -41.50 15.29
CA ARG A 317 -18.79 -41.84 14.77
C ARG A 317 -19.29 -40.86 13.70
N SER A 318 -18.75 -39.65 13.64
CA SER A 318 -19.16 -38.62 12.67
C SER A 318 -18.20 -38.59 11.49
N ARG A 319 -18.74 -38.75 10.26
CA ARG A 319 -17.96 -38.60 9.01
C ARG A 319 -17.37 -37.19 8.87
N ALA A 320 -18.10 -36.16 9.32
CA ALA A 320 -17.63 -34.77 9.29
C ALA A 320 -16.48 -34.52 10.27
N ALA A 321 -16.50 -35.17 11.44
CA ALA A 321 -15.41 -35.06 12.40
C ALA A 321 -14.11 -35.63 11.83
N GLY A 322 -14.17 -36.76 11.11
CA GLY A 322 -13.00 -37.33 10.43
C GLY A 322 -12.31 -36.35 9.46
N VAL A 323 -13.11 -35.59 8.68
CA VAL A 323 -12.61 -34.57 7.72
C VAL A 323 -11.90 -33.42 8.44
N VAL A 324 -12.53 -32.85 9.47
CA VAL A 324 -11.98 -31.71 10.22
C VAL A 324 -10.66 -32.07 10.88
N ILE A 325 -10.57 -33.28 11.44
CA ILE A 325 -9.36 -33.79 12.10
C ILE A 325 -8.25 -34.01 11.09
N SER A 326 -8.55 -34.62 9.93
CA SER A 326 -7.54 -34.79 8.89
C SER A 326 -7.02 -33.44 8.38
N LEU A 327 -7.88 -32.42 8.25
CA LEU A 327 -7.47 -31.08 7.85
C LEU A 327 -6.56 -30.42 8.91
N LEU A 328 -6.95 -30.49 10.19
CA LEU A 328 -6.17 -29.96 11.31
C LEU A 328 -4.81 -30.66 11.40
N LEU A 329 -4.77 -31.98 11.24
CA LEU A 329 -3.53 -32.75 11.32
C LEU A 329 -2.58 -32.44 10.15
N VAL A 330 -3.12 -32.27 8.94
CA VAL A 330 -2.34 -31.85 7.77
C VAL A 330 -1.78 -30.45 8.01
N GLY A 331 -2.59 -29.52 8.52
CA GLY A 331 -2.13 -28.19 8.91
C GLY A 331 -1.01 -28.23 9.94
N LEU A 332 -1.14 -29.07 10.98
CA LEU A 332 -0.10 -29.25 11.99
C LEU A 332 1.20 -29.83 11.40
N PHE A 333 1.10 -30.86 10.56
CA PHE A 333 2.27 -31.45 9.91
C PHE A 333 2.97 -30.43 8.99
N GLN A 334 2.20 -29.69 8.19
CA GLN A 334 2.74 -28.66 7.29
C GLN A 334 3.36 -27.51 8.07
N GLY A 335 2.75 -27.07 9.18
CA GLY A 335 3.33 -26.06 10.08
C GLY A 335 4.68 -26.50 10.62
N VAL A 336 4.77 -27.72 11.18
CA VAL A 336 6.04 -28.27 11.69
C VAL A 336 7.08 -28.43 10.58
N LEU A 337 6.66 -28.85 9.38
CA LEU A 337 7.55 -28.99 8.22
C LEU A 337 8.11 -27.63 7.77
N LEU A 338 7.29 -26.58 7.70
CA LEU A 338 7.74 -25.23 7.35
C LEU A 338 8.73 -24.69 8.38
N TRP A 339 8.40 -24.79 9.68
CA TRP A 339 9.27 -24.37 10.78
C TRP A 339 10.62 -25.10 10.77
N THR A 340 10.61 -26.42 10.59
CA THR A 340 11.86 -27.19 10.57
C THR A 340 12.70 -26.91 9.32
N GLN A 341 12.07 -26.67 8.17
CA GLN A 341 12.79 -26.27 6.95
C GLN A 341 13.46 -24.90 7.09
N THR A 342 12.77 -23.90 7.67
CA THR A 342 13.35 -22.55 7.86
C THR A 342 14.53 -22.59 8.83
N LEU A 343 14.40 -23.29 9.96
CA LEU A 343 15.50 -23.54 10.90
C LEU A 343 16.69 -24.25 10.24
N GLY A 344 16.42 -25.23 9.38
CA GLY A 344 17.46 -25.96 8.65
C GLY A 344 18.18 -25.14 7.58
N ARG A 345 17.47 -24.25 6.88
CA ARG A 345 18.03 -23.36 5.87
C ARG A 345 18.89 -22.26 6.48
N ARG A 346 18.49 -21.74 7.65
CA ARG A 346 19.26 -20.77 8.44
C ARG A 346 20.43 -21.39 9.20
N GLY A 347 20.59 -22.72 9.17
CA GLY A 347 21.70 -23.41 9.84
C GLY A 347 21.50 -23.64 11.34
N MET A 348 20.36 -23.26 11.92
CA MET A 348 20.04 -23.43 13.35
C MET A 348 19.92 -24.91 13.77
N ILE A 349 19.41 -25.75 12.87
CA ILE A 349 19.46 -27.21 13.02
C ILE A 349 20.25 -27.81 11.87
N PRO A 350 20.88 -28.99 12.05
CA PRO A 350 21.58 -29.66 10.96
C PRO A 350 20.67 -29.76 9.72
N PRO A 351 21.07 -29.20 8.55
CA PRO A 351 20.22 -29.14 7.36
C PRO A 351 19.68 -30.50 6.90
N SER A 352 20.41 -31.57 7.22
CA SER A 352 19.98 -32.95 6.96
C SER A 352 18.83 -33.42 7.85
N LEU A 353 18.71 -32.93 9.08
CA LEU A 353 17.66 -33.32 10.02
C LEU A 353 16.36 -32.54 9.80
N ALA A 354 16.47 -31.30 9.33
CA ALA A 354 15.34 -30.40 9.07
C ALA A 354 14.18 -31.07 8.30
N ALA A 355 14.49 -31.77 7.21
CA ALA A 355 13.49 -32.45 6.39
C ALA A 355 12.84 -33.68 7.09
N TRP A 356 13.49 -34.28 8.09
CA TRP A 356 13.08 -35.57 8.67
C TRP A 356 12.32 -35.45 9.99
N ILE A 357 12.49 -34.35 10.73
CA ILE A 357 11.86 -34.14 12.04
C ILE A 357 10.35 -34.38 12.02
N PRO A 358 9.56 -33.81 11.08
CA PRO A 358 8.11 -34.04 11.05
C PRO A 358 7.77 -35.53 10.89
N ASN A 359 8.46 -36.23 9.99
CA ASN A 359 8.22 -37.66 9.76
C ASN A 359 8.61 -38.52 10.96
N ILE A 360 9.71 -38.18 11.64
CA ILE A 360 10.14 -38.88 12.85
C ILE A 360 9.11 -38.68 13.96
N LEU A 361 8.67 -37.44 14.20
CA LEU A 361 7.72 -37.12 15.26
C LEU A 361 6.37 -37.82 15.06
N PHE A 362 5.72 -37.60 13.92
CA PHE A 362 4.42 -38.21 13.63
C PHE A 362 4.53 -39.73 13.43
N GLY A 363 5.66 -40.20 12.89
CA GLY A 363 5.95 -41.62 12.72
C GLY A 363 6.08 -42.35 14.05
N LEU A 364 6.83 -41.79 15.01
CA LEU A 364 6.98 -42.38 16.35
C LEU A 364 5.63 -42.46 17.08
N ILE A 365 4.81 -41.41 17.00
CA ILE A 365 3.47 -41.41 17.58
C ILE A 365 2.58 -42.46 16.88
N GLY A 366 2.64 -42.53 15.55
CA GLY A 366 1.90 -43.52 14.76
C GLY A 366 2.29 -44.96 15.11
N ILE A 367 3.59 -45.25 15.23
CA ILE A 367 4.10 -46.56 15.66
C ILE A 367 3.62 -46.89 17.08
N PHE A 368 3.71 -45.92 18.00
CA PHE A 368 3.27 -46.11 19.38
C PHE A 368 1.77 -46.48 19.45
N LEU A 369 0.91 -45.76 18.72
CA LEU A 369 -0.52 -46.04 18.63
C LEU A 369 -0.78 -47.40 17.96
N PHE A 370 -0.06 -47.72 16.88
CA PHE A 370 -0.18 -48.99 16.18
C PHE A 370 0.12 -50.19 17.09
N LEU A 371 1.20 -50.11 17.88
CA LEU A 371 1.58 -51.12 18.86
C LEU A 371 0.61 -51.22 20.03
N ARG A 372 -0.34 -50.30 20.18
CA ARG A 372 -1.33 -50.31 21.28
C ARG A 372 -2.77 -50.59 20.84
N LEU A 373 -3.06 -50.62 19.53
CA LEU A 373 -4.38 -50.89 18.94
C LEU A 373 -5.15 -52.05 19.61
N ASP A 374 -4.57 -53.24 19.71
CA ASP A 374 -5.28 -54.45 20.19
C ASP A 374 -5.44 -54.52 21.74
N ARG A 375 -4.94 -53.53 22.51
CA ARG A 375 -4.90 -53.58 23.99
C ARG A 375 -5.67 -52.45 24.68
N LEU A 376 -6.23 -51.49 23.94
CA LEU A 376 -6.78 -50.26 24.51
C LEU A 376 -8.31 -50.26 24.54
N ARG A 377 -8.88 -50.05 25.73
CA ARG A 377 -10.29 -49.70 25.96
C ARG A 377 -10.34 -48.18 26.19
N TYR A 378 -11.23 -47.45 25.51
CA TYR A 378 -11.30 -45.96 25.46
C TYR A 378 -11.08 -45.23 26.80
N ARG A 379 -11.49 -45.83 27.93
CA ARG A 379 -11.37 -45.29 29.29
C ARG A 379 -9.95 -45.37 29.90
N ASP A 380 -9.12 -46.33 29.48
CA ASP A 380 -7.70 -46.44 29.88
C ASP A 380 -6.77 -45.57 29.03
N LEU A 381 -7.23 -45.16 27.85
CA LEU A 381 -6.50 -44.27 26.96
C LEU A 381 -6.40 -42.88 27.58
N TRP A 382 -7.50 -42.32 28.11
CA TRP A 382 -7.51 -40.98 28.68
C TRP A 382 -6.69 -40.87 29.97
N THR A 383 -6.70 -41.91 30.82
CA THR A 383 -5.89 -41.95 32.05
C THR A 383 -4.40 -42.13 31.78
N ARG A 384 -4.02 -42.93 30.77
CA ARG A 384 -2.61 -43.10 30.38
C ARG A 384 -2.10 -42.00 29.46
N ILE A 385 -2.92 -41.41 28.60
CA ILE A 385 -2.61 -40.17 27.89
C ILE A 385 -2.34 -39.09 28.92
N ARG A 386 -3.15 -38.93 29.98
CA ARG A 386 -2.86 -37.99 31.08
C ARG A 386 -1.51 -38.25 31.77
N HIS A 387 -1.00 -39.49 31.79
CA HIS A 387 0.32 -39.84 32.36
C HIS A 387 1.48 -39.85 31.36
N THR A 388 1.22 -39.93 30.05
CA THR A 388 2.23 -39.88 28.99
C THR A 388 2.31 -38.51 28.30
N PHE A 389 1.29 -37.65 28.45
CA PHE A 389 1.30 -36.25 28.07
C PHE A 389 2.37 -35.45 28.82
N PRO A 390 2.66 -35.67 30.12
CA PRO A 390 3.82 -35.06 30.72
C PRO A 390 5.11 -35.69 30.21
N PHE A 391 5.20 -36.98 29.83
CA PHE A 391 6.48 -37.55 29.37
C PHE A 391 6.80 -37.23 27.90
N LEU A 392 5.82 -37.27 27.00
CA LEU A 392 5.95 -36.85 25.59
C LEU A 392 5.92 -35.32 25.49
N GLY A 393 5.12 -34.68 26.36
CA GLY A 393 5.14 -33.24 26.58
C GLY A 393 6.48 -32.80 27.12
N ILE A 394 7.10 -33.47 28.09
CA ILE A 394 8.48 -33.23 28.60
C ILE A 394 9.54 -33.67 27.59
N LEU A 395 9.33 -34.66 26.71
CA LEU A 395 10.31 -34.97 25.66
C LEU A 395 10.28 -33.90 24.56
N LEU A 396 9.09 -33.36 24.26
CA LEU A 396 8.87 -32.21 23.37
C LEU A 396 9.31 -30.90 24.04
N LEU A 397 9.03 -30.75 25.35
CA LEU A 397 9.46 -29.66 26.21
C LEU A 397 10.96 -29.73 26.41
N VAL A 398 11.61 -30.89 26.51
CA VAL A 398 13.08 -31.03 26.66
C VAL A 398 13.78 -30.91 25.32
N SER A 399 13.11 -31.14 24.18
CA SER A 399 13.59 -30.67 22.88
C SER A 399 13.32 -29.18 22.62
N LEU A 400 12.35 -28.58 23.31
CA LEU A 400 12.05 -27.13 23.32
C LEU A 400 12.79 -26.37 24.45
N LEU A 401 13.27 -27.06 25.50
CA LEU A 401 13.97 -26.55 26.70
C LEU A 401 15.44 -27.00 26.71
N ALA A 402 15.86 -27.82 25.74
CA ALA A 402 17.24 -27.80 25.28
C ALA A 402 17.49 -26.60 24.35
N TRP A 403 16.61 -25.62 24.40
CA TRP A 403 16.89 -24.26 24.01
C TRP A 403 17.20 -23.61 25.36
N GLY A 404 18.48 -23.28 25.59
CA GLY A 404 18.67 -22.02 26.30
C GLY A 404 17.96 -20.97 25.45
N ASP A 405 17.37 -19.95 26.06
CA ASP A 405 16.91 -18.79 25.30
C ASP A 405 18.09 -18.34 24.44
N GLU A 406 18.09 -18.75 23.17
CA GLU A 406 18.98 -18.20 22.17
C GLU A 406 18.40 -16.83 21.93
N ILE A 407 18.92 -15.88 22.69
CA ILE A 407 18.85 -14.46 22.39
C ILE A 407 19.16 -14.37 20.88
N PRO A 408 18.21 -13.95 20.01
CA PRO A 408 18.40 -13.89 18.56
C PRO A 408 19.33 -12.72 18.20
N VAL A 409 20.51 -12.72 18.79
CA VAL A 409 21.56 -11.72 18.69
C VAL A 409 22.81 -12.46 18.25
N GLU A 410 23.27 -12.15 17.04
CA GLU A 410 24.54 -12.64 16.52
C GLU A 410 25.62 -11.61 16.90
N ILE A 411 26.65 -12.04 17.64
CA ILE A 411 27.77 -11.20 18.10
C ILE A 411 29.05 -11.74 17.47
N GLU A 412 29.67 -10.97 16.57
CA GLU A 412 31.03 -11.18 16.09
C GLU A 412 31.98 -10.27 16.89
N CYS A 413 32.99 -10.82 17.57
CA CYS A 413 33.98 -10.03 18.31
C CYS A 413 35.31 -10.80 18.45
N GLU A 414 36.37 -10.09 18.86
CA GLU A 414 37.68 -10.71 19.11
C GLU A 414 37.72 -11.46 20.45
N GLU A 415 37.19 -10.86 21.51
CA GLU A 415 37.10 -11.43 22.84
C GLU A 415 35.66 -11.37 23.37
N LEU A 416 35.19 -12.47 23.98
CA LEU A 416 33.84 -12.58 24.54
C LEU A 416 33.92 -13.17 25.96
N PHE A 417 33.40 -12.42 26.92
CA PHE A 417 33.25 -12.83 28.31
C PHE A 417 31.78 -13.01 28.63
N ILE A 418 31.42 -14.18 29.15
CA ILE A 418 30.05 -14.51 29.58
C ILE A 418 30.13 -14.97 31.03
N SER A 419 29.32 -14.37 31.90
CA SER A 419 29.25 -14.78 33.31
C SER A 419 28.66 -16.18 33.46
N ALA A 420 28.99 -16.88 34.54
CA ALA A 420 28.56 -18.27 34.76
C ALA A 420 27.03 -18.42 34.88
N ASP A 421 26.35 -17.37 35.34
CA ASP A 421 24.89 -17.21 35.41
C ASP A 421 24.26 -16.70 34.11
N ARG A 422 25.06 -16.34 33.09
CA ARG A 422 24.66 -15.86 31.75
C ARG A 422 23.86 -14.56 31.72
N THR A 423 23.82 -13.85 32.85
CA THR A 423 23.14 -12.55 33.01
C THR A 423 24.01 -11.37 32.58
N HIS A 424 25.33 -11.59 32.42
CA HIS A 424 26.29 -10.57 32.00
C HIS A 424 27.13 -11.06 30.82
N VAL A 425 27.06 -10.34 29.70
CA VAL A 425 27.84 -10.59 28.49
C VAL A 425 28.67 -9.35 28.18
N HIS A 426 29.96 -9.51 27.99
CA HIS A 426 30.89 -8.44 27.63
C HIS A 426 31.71 -8.86 26.41
N ALA A 427 31.49 -8.18 25.29
CA ALA A 427 32.20 -8.37 24.02
C ALA A 427 33.18 -7.22 23.79
N GLN A 428 34.38 -7.53 23.30
CA GLN A 428 35.44 -6.55 23.04
C GLN A 428 36.17 -6.85 21.73
N GLY A 429 36.55 -5.79 21.02
CA GLY A 429 37.33 -5.83 19.78
C GLY A 429 36.44 -5.99 18.56
N ALA A 430 36.26 -4.89 17.81
CA ALA A 430 35.48 -4.79 16.57
C ALA A 430 34.13 -5.56 16.63
N VAL A 431 33.37 -5.31 17.70
CA VAL A 431 32.12 -6.02 17.98
C VAL A 431 31.08 -5.65 16.94
N ARG A 432 30.55 -6.63 16.22
CA ARG A 432 29.35 -6.50 15.40
C ARG A 432 28.24 -7.31 15.99
N LEU A 433 27.15 -6.64 16.32
CA LEU A 433 25.96 -7.20 16.94
C LEU A 433 24.77 -7.00 16.01
N SER A 434 24.12 -8.08 15.60
CA SER A 434 22.91 -8.01 14.75
C SER A 434 21.73 -8.71 15.40
N TYR A 435 20.58 -8.03 15.43
CA TYR A 435 19.29 -8.55 15.89
C TYR A 435 18.14 -7.93 15.08
N GLY A 436 17.21 -8.74 14.61
CA GLY A 436 16.13 -8.27 13.72
C GLY A 436 16.69 -7.63 12.44
N GLU A 437 16.26 -6.39 12.15
CA GLU A 437 16.78 -5.53 11.07
C GLU A 437 17.84 -4.52 11.55
N THR A 438 18.30 -4.66 12.80
CA THR A 438 19.26 -3.76 13.42
C THR A 438 20.66 -4.34 13.35
N LEU A 439 21.60 -3.54 12.83
CA LEU A 439 23.04 -3.81 12.82
C LEU A 439 23.75 -2.77 13.69
N LEU A 440 24.42 -3.24 14.74
CA LEU A 440 25.22 -2.44 15.66
C LEU A 440 26.70 -2.83 15.53
N SER A 441 27.60 -1.86 15.43
CA SER A 441 29.05 -2.04 15.47
C SER A 441 29.63 -1.14 16.55
N ALA A 442 30.54 -1.64 17.38
CA ALA A 442 31.25 -0.86 18.41
C ALA A 442 32.54 -1.59 18.84
N ASP A 443 33.44 -0.90 19.54
CA ASP A 443 34.65 -1.55 20.08
C ASP A 443 34.38 -2.36 21.35
N GLN A 444 33.41 -1.94 22.16
CA GLN A 444 32.96 -2.66 23.36
C GLN A 444 31.43 -2.70 23.45
N VAL A 445 30.89 -3.88 23.78
CA VAL A 445 29.45 -4.06 24.00
C VAL A 445 29.20 -4.89 25.25
N THR A 446 28.35 -4.40 26.15
CA THR A 446 27.89 -5.11 27.35
C THR A 446 26.39 -5.36 27.29
N LEU A 447 25.95 -6.60 27.56
CA LEU A 447 24.54 -6.91 27.81
C LEU A 447 24.38 -7.40 29.25
N ASP A 448 23.59 -6.67 30.04
CA ASP A 448 23.24 -7.00 31.41
C ASP A 448 21.74 -7.27 31.53
N GLU A 449 21.34 -8.39 32.13
CA GLU A 449 19.94 -8.67 32.46
C GLU A 449 19.53 -7.90 33.72
N GLU A 450 18.50 -7.04 33.63
CA GLU A 450 17.98 -6.28 34.79
C GLU A 450 16.83 -7.03 35.48
N GLU A 451 15.86 -7.53 34.71
CA GLU A 451 14.69 -8.31 35.15
C GLU A 451 14.47 -9.48 34.18
N GLU A 452 13.73 -10.53 34.58
CA GLU A 452 13.51 -11.74 33.76
C GLU A 452 12.90 -11.35 32.39
N GLY A 453 13.72 -11.43 31.32
CA GLY A 453 13.34 -11.05 29.94
C GLY A 453 13.64 -9.60 29.52
N SER A 454 14.29 -8.78 30.36
CA SER A 454 14.72 -7.39 30.07
C SER A 454 16.25 -7.25 30.09
N TRP A 455 16.82 -6.85 28.96
CA TRP A 455 18.25 -6.76 28.74
C TRP A 455 18.67 -5.33 28.48
N LYS A 456 19.67 -4.86 29.23
CA LYS A 456 20.32 -3.58 29.02
C LYS A 456 21.57 -3.78 28.18
N LEU A 457 21.52 -3.35 26.93
CA LEU A 457 22.67 -3.29 26.05
C LEU A 457 23.34 -1.92 26.20
N ARG A 458 24.66 -1.90 26.32
CA ARG A 458 25.49 -0.70 26.20
C ARG A 458 26.59 -0.96 25.20
N ALA A 459 26.82 -0.02 24.30
CA ALA A 459 27.90 -0.04 23.34
C ALA A 459 28.69 1.24 23.48
N SER A 460 30.01 1.12 23.56
CA SER A 460 30.91 2.25 23.76
C SER A 460 32.09 2.17 22.81
N GLU A 461 32.57 3.35 22.39
CA GLU A 461 33.69 3.54 21.46
C GLU A 461 33.35 3.11 20.02
N GLU A 462 33.43 4.05 19.07
CA GLU A 462 33.10 3.88 17.64
C GLU A 462 31.74 3.21 17.38
N VAL A 463 30.69 3.68 18.06
CA VAL A 463 29.35 3.09 17.93
C VAL A 463 28.71 3.49 16.60
N HIS A 464 28.31 2.50 15.81
CA HIS A 464 27.55 2.64 14.58
C HIS A 464 26.31 1.74 14.62
N LEU A 465 25.13 2.33 14.57
CA LEU A 465 23.83 1.66 14.58
C LEU A 465 23.09 1.95 13.27
N ALA A 466 22.67 0.91 12.57
CA ALA A 466 21.82 0.99 11.39
C ALA A 466 20.55 0.18 11.64
N ILE A 467 19.38 0.78 11.41
CA ILE A 467 18.07 0.13 11.52
C ILE A 467 17.42 0.22 10.12
N GLY A 468 17.31 -0.89 9.42
CA GLY A 468 16.84 -0.92 8.03
C GLY A 468 17.71 -0.09 7.07
N GLU A 469 17.11 0.43 5.99
CA GLU A 469 17.79 1.32 5.03
C GLU A 469 17.65 2.82 5.40
N ASP A 470 16.72 3.17 6.28
CA ASP A 470 16.24 4.54 6.48
C ASP A 470 16.87 5.28 7.66
N LEU A 471 17.39 4.57 8.68
CA LEU A 471 17.92 5.19 9.89
C LEU A 471 19.35 4.74 10.20
N THR A 472 20.27 5.72 10.22
CA THR A 472 21.67 5.50 10.62
C THR A 472 22.08 6.44 11.75
N LEU A 473 22.78 5.90 12.73
CA LEU A 473 23.25 6.58 13.93
C LEU A 473 24.72 6.21 14.17
N SER A 474 25.54 7.20 14.51
CA SER A 474 26.94 7.03 14.89
C SER A 474 27.21 7.85 16.15
N GLY A 475 27.98 7.37 17.12
CA GLY A 475 28.24 8.09 18.36
C GLY A 475 29.29 7.46 19.26
N ASP A 476 29.52 8.07 20.43
CA ASP A 476 30.54 7.64 21.39
C ASP A 476 30.01 6.53 22.33
N ASP A 477 28.74 6.63 22.75
CA ASP A 477 28.09 5.69 23.66
C ASP A 477 26.61 5.54 23.28
N LEU A 478 26.10 4.31 23.33
CA LEU A 478 24.71 3.95 23.07
C LEU A 478 24.25 2.96 24.14
N SER A 479 23.18 3.30 24.85
CA SER A 479 22.52 2.35 25.76
C SER A 479 21.08 2.11 25.35
N THR A 480 20.71 0.84 25.19
CA THR A 480 19.38 0.40 24.77
C THR A 480 18.79 -0.60 25.74
N LEU A 481 17.51 -0.48 26.03
CA LEU A 481 16.74 -1.47 26.79
C LEU A 481 15.97 -2.35 25.81
N LEU A 482 16.35 -3.62 25.76
CA LEU A 482 15.78 -4.65 24.92
C LEU A 482 14.84 -5.51 25.76
N VAL A 483 13.62 -5.75 25.29
CA VAL A 483 12.66 -6.63 25.95
C VAL A 483 12.36 -7.80 25.04
N LEU A 484 12.35 -9.00 25.60
CA LEU A 484 12.00 -10.21 24.88
C LEU A 484 10.48 -10.39 24.89
N GLU A 485 9.83 -10.09 23.76
CA GLU A 485 8.39 -10.31 23.55
C GLU A 485 8.18 -11.26 22.36
N ASP A 486 7.35 -12.28 22.55
CA ASP A 486 6.99 -13.29 21.54
C ASP A 486 8.19 -13.97 20.81
N GLY A 487 9.35 -14.09 21.49
CA GLY A 487 10.56 -14.71 20.94
C GLY A 487 11.42 -13.80 20.05
N SER A 488 11.17 -12.49 20.08
CA SER A 488 11.98 -11.46 19.41
C SER A 488 12.44 -10.41 20.40
N LEU A 489 13.67 -9.89 20.23
CA LEU A 489 14.16 -8.76 21.01
C LEU A 489 13.70 -7.46 20.38
N ILE A 490 12.86 -6.73 21.10
CA ILE A 490 12.36 -5.43 20.69
C ILE A 490 13.07 -4.37 21.53
N THR A 491 13.67 -3.39 20.87
CA THR A 491 14.21 -2.21 21.53
C THR A 491 13.05 -1.38 22.04
N ARG A 492 12.91 -1.20 23.36
CA ARG A 492 11.88 -0.32 23.96
C ARG A 492 12.35 1.12 24.06
N LYS A 493 13.63 1.28 24.39
CA LYS A 493 14.25 2.57 24.63
C LYS A 493 15.69 2.55 24.18
N ALA A 494 16.11 3.50 23.37
CA ALA A 494 17.50 3.72 23.02
C ALA A 494 17.93 5.11 23.48
N THR A 495 19.15 5.22 23.98
CA THR A 495 19.77 6.49 24.35
C THR A 495 21.16 6.54 23.78
N ALA A 496 21.53 7.66 23.17
CA ALA A 496 22.83 7.85 22.53
C ALA A 496 23.49 9.12 23.08
N VAL A 497 24.80 9.10 23.24
CA VAL A 497 25.60 10.26 23.66
C VAL A 497 26.54 10.66 22.52
N CYS A 498 26.66 11.97 22.27
CA CYS A 498 27.49 12.55 21.21
C CYS A 498 27.25 11.89 19.84
N PHE A 499 26.00 11.87 19.41
CA PHE A 499 25.60 11.14 18.21
C PHE A 499 25.43 12.04 16.99
N ARG A 500 25.60 11.45 15.81
CA ARG A 500 25.31 12.01 14.50
C ARG A 500 24.59 10.96 13.68
N GLY A 501 23.54 11.36 12.98
CA GLY A 501 22.72 10.45 12.19
C GLY A 501 22.14 11.07 10.93
N LYS A 502 21.58 10.19 10.12
CA LYS A 502 20.86 10.49 8.89
C LYS A 502 19.56 9.69 8.89
N SER A 503 18.45 10.35 8.59
CA SER A 503 17.15 9.71 8.40
C SER A 503 16.41 10.26 7.19
N THR A 504 15.49 9.47 6.64
CA THR A 504 14.52 9.88 5.60
C THR A 504 13.14 10.04 6.21
N PHE A 505 12.31 10.95 5.69
CA PHE A 505 10.91 11.10 6.06
C PHE A 505 10.07 11.53 4.85
N LEU A 506 8.77 11.25 4.87
CA LEU A 506 7.83 11.72 3.85
C LEU A 506 7.29 13.11 4.23
N ASN A 507 7.35 14.06 3.31
CA ASN A 507 6.73 15.37 3.52
C ASN A 507 5.22 15.33 3.18
N SER A 508 4.50 16.43 3.45
CA SER A 508 3.06 16.56 3.17
C SER A 508 2.67 16.46 1.68
N GLN A 509 3.64 16.41 0.76
CA GLN A 509 3.42 16.20 -0.68
C GLN A 509 3.66 14.73 -1.10
N GLY A 510 4.03 13.86 -0.16
CA GLY A 510 4.39 12.46 -0.42
C GLY A 510 5.78 12.29 -1.05
N GLU A 511 6.65 13.29 -0.92
CA GLU A 511 8.02 13.24 -1.42
C GLU A 511 8.98 12.85 -0.27
N GLU A 512 9.89 11.90 -0.52
CA GLU A 512 10.92 11.50 0.45
C GLU A 512 11.98 12.62 0.61
N GLN A 513 12.28 12.95 1.86
CA GLN A 513 13.17 14.04 2.23
C GLN A 513 14.23 13.57 3.22
N LEU A 514 15.42 14.15 3.07
CA LEU A 514 16.59 13.86 3.89
C LEU A 514 16.62 14.74 5.14
N LEU A 515 16.87 14.15 6.31
CA LEU A 515 17.18 14.84 7.55
C LEU A 515 18.55 14.41 8.10
N LEU A 516 19.44 15.39 8.31
CA LEU A 516 20.72 15.22 8.96
C LEU A 516 20.66 15.85 10.35
N TYR A 517 21.10 15.11 11.37
CA TYR A 517 21.07 15.60 12.74
C TYR A 517 22.31 15.15 13.54
N GLN A 518 22.67 15.94 14.54
CA GLN A 518 23.68 15.62 15.54
C GLN A 518 23.26 16.16 16.90
N GLY A 519 23.70 15.57 18.00
CA GLY A 519 23.35 16.04 19.34
C GLY A 519 24.22 15.45 20.43
N LYS A 520 24.19 16.06 21.62
CA LYS A 520 24.95 15.56 22.77
C LYS A 520 24.27 14.40 23.47
N GLU A 521 22.94 14.39 23.55
CA GLU A 521 22.16 13.31 24.14
C GLU A 521 20.90 13.09 23.29
N GLY A 522 20.67 11.86 22.86
CA GLY A 522 19.52 11.44 22.07
C GLY A 522 18.76 10.35 22.80
N ARG A 523 17.43 10.37 22.72
CA ARG A 523 16.56 9.33 23.28
C ARG A 523 15.52 8.95 22.24
N ILE A 524 15.34 7.66 22.01
CA ILE A 524 14.36 7.11 21.07
C ILE A 524 13.46 6.16 21.84
N GLU A 525 12.16 6.34 21.70
CA GLU A 525 11.14 5.47 22.27
C GLU A 525 10.47 4.68 21.14
N PHE A 526 10.13 3.42 21.43
CA PHE A 526 9.52 2.50 20.48
C PHE A 526 8.22 1.94 21.04
N ASP A 527 7.28 1.60 20.16
CA ASP A 527 6.00 0.99 20.53
C ASP A 527 6.13 -0.53 20.81
N SER A 528 5.01 -1.25 20.95
CA SER A 528 5.00 -2.71 21.12
C SER A 528 5.34 -3.49 19.85
N ASN A 529 5.33 -2.84 18.68
CA ASN A 529 5.63 -3.46 17.40
C ASN A 529 7.08 -3.19 16.95
N GLY A 530 7.83 -2.36 17.69
CA GLY A 530 9.19 -1.95 17.37
C GLY A 530 9.27 -0.71 16.46
N GLU A 531 8.17 0.00 16.26
CA GLU A 531 8.12 1.26 15.49
C GLU A 531 8.48 2.45 16.40
N VAL A 532 9.15 3.45 15.83
CA VAL A 532 9.60 4.64 16.59
C VAL A 532 8.41 5.53 16.93
N THR A 533 8.18 5.79 18.21
CA THR A 533 7.09 6.67 18.68
C THR A 533 7.54 8.11 18.86
N SER A 534 8.73 8.31 19.41
CA SER A 534 9.29 9.65 19.61
C SER A 534 10.82 9.63 19.64
N ILE A 535 11.42 10.73 19.17
CA ILE A 535 12.85 10.98 19.21
C ILE A 535 13.08 12.32 19.92
N GLU A 536 13.74 12.30 21.08
CA GLU A 536 14.20 13.49 21.79
C GLU A 536 15.71 13.70 21.57
N VAL A 537 16.13 14.90 21.16
CA VAL A 537 17.54 15.28 21.06
C VAL A 537 17.81 16.50 21.92
N ARG A 538 18.87 16.47 22.73
CA ARG A 538 19.33 17.58 23.56
C ARG A 538 20.61 18.17 23.01
N GLU A 539 20.66 19.50 23.01
CA GLU A 539 21.74 20.27 22.39
C GLU A 539 22.02 19.77 20.96
N GLY A 540 20.96 19.77 20.15
CA GLY A 540 20.94 19.20 18.81
C GLY A 540 21.25 20.23 17.74
N GLN A 541 21.76 19.77 16.61
CA GLN A 541 21.84 20.52 15.37
C GLN A 541 21.25 19.71 14.23
N LEU A 542 20.42 20.35 13.39
CA LEU A 542 19.69 19.71 12.31
C LEU A 542 19.69 20.52 11.03
N THR A 543 19.63 19.84 9.89
CA THR A 543 19.52 20.43 8.53
C THR A 543 19.01 19.37 7.55
N THR A 544 18.31 19.78 6.49
CA THR A 544 17.96 18.88 5.38
C THR A 544 18.90 19.04 4.18
N CYS A 545 19.91 19.90 4.30
CA CYS A 545 20.88 20.15 3.25
C CYS A 545 22.08 19.21 3.34
N ASP A 546 22.45 18.59 2.21
CA ASP A 546 23.71 17.84 2.06
C ASP A 546 24.61 18.45 0.96
N CYS A 547 25.09 19.67 1.19
CA CYS A 547 25.98 20.34 0.24
C CYS A 547 27.43 19.86 0.37
N TYR A 548 27.87 18.96 -0.53
CA TYR A 548 29.29 18.66 -0.79
C TYR A 548 30.15 18.33 0.46
N GLY A 549 29.58 17.64 1.45
CA GLY A 549 30.32 17.21 2.65
C GLY A 549 30.74 18.33 3.61
N ARG A 550 30.12 19.51 3.53
CA ARG A 550 30.36 20.60 4.51
C ARG A 550 29.87 20.22 5.90
N ALA A 551 30.47 20.81 6.94
CA ALA A 551 29.97 20.67 8.32
C ALA A 551 28.50 21.12 8.41
N LEU A 552 27.69 20.50 9.29
CA LEU A 552 26.26 20.82 9.41
C LEU A 552 26.01 22.32 9.59
N ARG A 553 26.90 23.02 10.31
CA ARG A 553 26.82 24.46 10.56
C ARG A 553 26.98 25.33 9.31
N ASP A 554 27.76 24.86 8.34
CA ASP A 554 28.13 25.60 7.13
C ASP A 554 27.17 25.32 5.95
N GLN A 555 26.10 24.56 6.20
CA GLN A 555 25.02 24.32 5.26
C GLN A 555 24.23 25.62 4.99
N PRO A 556 23.51 25.72 3.85
CA PRO A 556 22.71 26.90 3.50
C PRO A 556 21.80 27.38 4.64
N TYR A 557 21.20 26.42 5.35
CA TYR A 557 20.61 26.65 6.65
C TYR A 557 20.98 25.52 7.61
N SER A 558 21.10 25.85 8.89
CA SER A 558 21.23 24.89 9.97
C SER A 558 20.48 25.40 11.18
N ILE A 559 19.94 24.48 11.95
CA ILE A 559 19.10 24.77 13.09
C ILE A 559 19.80 24.20 14.32
N GLU A 560 20.20 25.05 15.26
CA GLU A 560 20.77 24.66 16.54
C GLU A 560 19.67 24.75 17.61
N THR A 561 19.43 23.68 18.37
CA THR A 561 18.32 23.59 19.33
C THR A 561 18.81 23.16 20.71
N GLY A 562 18.22 23.71 21.76
CA GLY A 562 18.47 23.21 23.12
C GLY A 562 17.81 21.85 23.36
N ARG A 563 16.61 21.65 22.81
CA ARG A 563 15.86 20.40 22.85
C ARG A 563 15.03 20.26 21.57
N LEU A 564 15.05 19.11 20.93
CA LEU A 564 14.25 18.75 19.77
C LEU A 564 13.39 17.54 20.16
N LEU A 565 12.12 17.55 19.79
CA LEU A 565 11.22 16.41 19.84
C LEU A 565 10.75 16.15 18.40
N LEU A 566 10.90 14.92 17.94
CA LEU A 566 10.43 14.49 16.63
C LEU A 566 9.48 13.31 16.84
N TYR A 567 8.25 13.48 16.38
CA TYR A 567 7.22 12.47 16.30
C TYR A 567 7.13 12.05 14.83
N PRO A 568 7.63 10.85 14.46
CA PRO A 568 7.64 10.38 13.08
C PRO A 568 6.27 10.53 12.41
N ASP A 569 6.28 10.95 11.14
CA ASP A 569 5.12 11.24 10.29
C ASP A 569 4.14 12.31 10.80
N ARG A 570 4.27 12.81 12.05
CA ARG A 570 3.33 13.75 12.64
C ARG A 570 3.88 15.16 12.82
N LEU A 571 4.91 15.33 13.65
CA LEU A 571 5.28 16.64 14.21
C LEU A 571 6.77 16.74 14.57
N LEU A 572 7.40 17.87 14.24
CA LEU A 572 8.72 18.28 14.70
C LEU A 572 8.61 19.51 15.61
N VAL A 573 9.18 19.45 16.80
CA VAL A 573 9.16 20.53 17.81
C VAL A 573 10.57 20.84 18.28
N ALA A 574 11.02 22.08 18.13
CA ALA A 574 12.33 22.53 18.58
C ALA A 574 12.22 23.67 19.61
N PHE A 575 12.95 23.54 20.72
CA PHE A 575 13.01 24.51 21.81
C PHE A 575 14.36 25.22 21.84
N ASN A 576 14.35 26.51 22.18
CA ASN A 576 15.52 27.39 22.21
C ASN A 576 16.33 27.28 20.92
N LEU A 577 15.64 27.45 19.81
CA LEU A 577 16.15 27.26 18.47
C LEU A 577 16.88 28.51 17.99
N THR A 578 18.07 28.34 17.44
CA THR A 578 18.81 29.38 16.71
C THR A 578 18.94 28.95 15.26
N VAL A 579 18.38 29.74 14.35
CA VAL A 579 18.54 29.51 12.90
C VAL A 579 19.85 30.16 12.47
N SER A 580 20.73 29.38 11.88
CA SER A 580 21.95 29.86 11.24
C SER A 580 21.85 29.70 9.72
N SER A 581 22.30 30.71 8.99
CA SER A 581 22.44 30.65 7.52
C SER A 581 23.91 30.83 7.17
N PHE A 582 24.47 29.87 6.42
CA PHE A 582 25.89 29.84 6.07
C PHE A 582 26.82 30.00 7.29
N GLY A 583 26.49 29.34 8.41
CA GLY A 583 27.26 29.39 9.66
C GLY A 583 27.02 30.61 10.55
N TYR A 584 26.26 31.61 10.10
CA TYR A 584 25.95 32.81 10.88
C TYR A 584 24.55 32.73 11.50
N PRO A 585 24.39 32.91 12.83
CA PRO A 585 23.08 32.93 13.46
C PRO A 585 22.29 34.16 13.01
N VAL A 586 21.08 33.94 12.50
CA VAL A 586 20.21 34.99 11.93
C VAL A 586 19.18 35.46 12.96
N PHE A 587 18.47 34.53 13.60
CA PHE A 587 17.49 34.82 14.64
C PHE A 587 17.30 33.63 15.57
N TRP A 588 16.73 33.92 16.74
CA TRP A 588 16.42 32.96 17.79
C TRP A 588 14.90 32.86 17.98
N LEU A 589 14.40 31.64 18.18
CA LEU A 589 13.02 31.33 18.51
C LEU A 589 12.95 30.50 19.80
N PRO A 590 12.03 30.82 20.72
CA PRO A 590 11.85 30.01 21.93
C PRO A 590 11.31 28.61 21.61
N VAL A 591 10.38 28.52 20.65
CA VAL A 591 9.75 27.27 20.20
C VAL A 591 9.50 27.37 18.69
N TYR A 592 9.71 26.27 17.98
CA TYR A 592 9.31 26.07 16.59
C TYR A 592 8.57 24.75 16.45
N VAL A 593 7.45 24.74 15.73
CA VAL A 593 6.60 23.57 15.53
C VAL A 593 6.31 23.42 14.04
N GLN A 594 6.60 22.25 13.50
CA GLN A 594 6.40 21.92 12.09
C GLN A 594 5.71 20.55 11.96
N PRO A 595 4.44 20.51 11.56
CA PRO A 595 3.76 19.28 11.17
C PRO A 595 4.39 18.70 9.89
N LEU A 596 4.41 17.37 9.81
CA LEU A 596 5.00 16.64 8.67
C LEU A 596 3.93 16.19 7.67
N GLU A 597 2.77 15.73 8.16
CA GLU A 597 1.61 15.30 7.36
C GLU A 597 0.82 16.49 6.76
N GLU A 598 0.72 17.61 7.47
CA GLU A 598 -0.07 18.77 7.06
C GLU A 598 0.79 19.98 6.72
N THR A 599 0.40 20.74 5.69
CA THR A 599 1.01 22.05 5.43
C THR A 599 0.54 23.04 6.48
N LEU A 600 1.37 23.31 7.50
CA LEU A 600 1.10 24.41 8.43
C LEU A 600 1.52 25.74 7.80
N ASP A 601 0.74 26.80 8.04
CA ASP A 601 1.08 28.17 7.68
C ASP A 601 2.21 28.73 8.58
N SER A 602 3.18 27.95 9.07
CA SER A 602 4.18 28.44 10.06
C SER A 602 5.59 28.46 9.49
N PRO A 603 5.92 29.38 8.57
CA PRO A 603 7.23 29.36 7.97
C PRO A 603 8.32 29.70 8.98
N LEU A 604 9.44 28.96 8.92
CA LEU A 604 10.60 29.23 9.78
C LEU A 604 11.11 30.65 9.56
N PHE A 605 11.09 31.11 8.31
CA PHE A 605 11.55 32.43 7.92
C PHE A 605 10.37 33.39 7.67
N PRO A 606 10.48 34.66 8.09
CA PRO A 606 9.46 35.65 7.79
C PRO A 606 9.45 36.01 6.30
N ALA A 607 8.26 36.21 5.74
CA ALA A 607 8.10 36.78 4.42
C ALA A 607 8.21 38.31 4.49
N ILE A 608 9.17 38.88 3.75
CA ILE A 608 9.43 40.31 3.74
C ILE A 608 9.17 40.83 2.33
N GLY A 609 8.58 42.01 2.21
CA GLY A 609 8.36 42.56 0.89
C GLY A 609 7.96 44.01 0.89
N LYS A 610 7.59 44.52 -0.29
CA LYS A 610 7.13 45.89 -0.48
C LYS A 610 5.86 45.89 -1.31
N SER A 611 4.80 46.40 -0.72
CA SER A 611 3.53 46.72 -1.38
C SER A 611 3.57 48.16 -1.91
N GLY A 612 3.13 48.37 -3.16
CA GLY A 612 3.00 49.71 -3.72
C GLY A 612 2.01 50.59 -2.94
N LEU A 613 0.98 49.98 -2.37
CA LEU A 613 -0.05 50.66 -1.56
C LEU A 613 0.42 50.86 -0.12
N ARG A 614 0.85 49.79 0.56
CA ARG A 614 1.06 49.76 2.02
C ARG A 614 2.53 49.82 2.47
N GLY A 615 3.48 50.02 1.55
CA GLY A 615 4.92 50.14 1.85
C GLY A 615 5.58 48.78 2.13
N TRP A 616 6.67 48.79 2.89
CA TRP A 616 7.32 47.54 3.34
C TRP A 616 6.39 46.74 4.24
N PHE A 617 6.37 45.43 4.07
CA PHE A 617 5.64 44.51 4.92
C PHE A 617 6.53 43.39 5.44
N LEU A 618 6.16 42.89 6.61
CA LEU A 618 6.74 41.74 7.29
C LEU A 618 5.58 40.83 7.68
N LYS A 619 5.59 39.58 7.22
CA LYS A 619 4.61 38.57 7.60
C LYS A 619 5.31 37.39 8.23
N TRP A 620 4.87 36.99 9.40
CA TRP A 620 5.45 35.86 10.11
C TRP A 620 4.42 35.20 11.02
N ASN A 621 4.43 33.88 11.05
CA ASN A 621 3.55 33.12 11.90
C ASN A 621 4.41 32.46 12.98
N PHE A 622 4.21 32.88 14.22
CA PHE A 622 4.98 32.43 15.36
C PHE A 622 4.34 31.17 15.94
N PRO A 623 4.94 29.99 15.78
CA PRO A 623 4.38 28.76 16.32
C PRO A 623 4.42 28.76 17.86
N PHE A 624 3.44 28.10 18.47
CA PHE A 624 3.45 27.77 19.88
C PHE A 624 3.09 26.29 20.05
N TYR A 625 3.62 25.69 21.11
CA TYR A 625 3.44 24.29 21.46
C TYR A 625 2.93 24.19 22.89
N LEU A 626 1.85 23.44 23.11
CA LEU A 626 1.38 23.09 24.45
C LEU A 626 1.69 21.61 24.71
N ASP A 627 1.25 20.73 23.81
CA ASP A 627 1.52 19.30 23.82
C ASP A 627 1.39 18.72 22.39
N GLU A 628 1.55 17.40 22.24
CA GLU A 628 1.56 16.70 20.95
C GLU A 628 0.22 16.82 20.17
N GLU A 629 -0.87 17.03 20.89
CA GLU A 629 -2.24 17.15 20.38
C GLU A 629 -2.69 18.62 20.26
N ASN A 630 -2.05 19.53 20.99
CA ASN A 630 -2.41 20.93 21.13
C ASN A 630 -1.24 21.85 20.73
N TYR A 631 -1.31 22.38 19.51
CA TYR A 631 -0.29 23.28 18.95
C TYR A 631 -0.91 24.30 18.01
N GLY A 632 -0.17 25.33 17.65
CA GLY A 632 -0.72 26.38 16.81
C GLY A 632 0.29 27.42 16.39
N ALA A 633 -0.21 28.52 15.82
CA ALA A 633 0.61 29.65 15.43
C ALA A 633 -0.11 30.98 15.60
N VAL A 634 0.61 31.98 16.09
CA VAL A 634 0.18 33.38 16.12
C VAL A 634 0.51 34.02 14.79
N LEU A 635 -0.50 34.46 14.06
CA LEU A 635 -0.38 35.13 12.78
C LEU A 635 -0.01 36.59 13.00
N PHE A 636 1.08 37.07 12.39
CA PHE A 636 1.54 38.44 12.53
C PHE A 636 1.88 39.06 11.18
N ASP A 637 1.13 40.09 10.79
CA ASP A 637 1.34 40.85 9.57
C ASP A 637 1.58 42.32 9.91
N CYS A 638 2.69 42.91 9.47
CA CYS A 638 2.99 44.32 9.70
C CYS A 638 3.23 45.06 8.38
N PHE A 639 2.59 46.21 8.19
CA PHE A 639 2.79 47.11 7.05
C PHE A 639 3.24 48.50 7.51
N SER A 640 4.38 48.95 6.99
CA SER A 640 5.09 50.15 7.46
C SER A 640 4.44 51.49 7.09
N ARG A 641 3.76 51.63 5.94
CA ARG A 641 3.31 52.95 5.45
C ARG A 641 2.22 53.56 6.32
N PHE A 642 1.26 52.74 6.72
CA PHE A 642 0.09 53.14 7.51
C PHE A 642 0.11 52.57 8.93
N HIS A 643 1.20 51.88 9.32
CA HIS A 643 1.34 51.20 10.60
C HIS A 643 0.20 50.21 10.87
N GLU A 644 -0.23 49.49 9.83
CA GLU A 644 -1.26 48.47 9.92
C GLU A 644 -0.64 47.18 10.45
N VAL A 645 -1.22 46.62 11.51
CA VAL A 645 -0.77 45.36 12.10
C VAL A 645 -1.94 44.39 12.14
N GLY A 646 -1.85 43.33 11.34
CA GLY A 646 -2.74 42.18 11.40
C GLY A 646 -2.28 41.19 12.46
N LEU A 647 -3.22 40.69 13.24
CA LEU A 647 -3.00 39.73 14.30
C LEU A 647 -4.02 38.61 14.21
N GLY A 648 -3.55 37.39 14.41
CA GLY A 648 -4.42 36.23 14.49
C GLY A 648 -3.79 35.07 15.23
N THR A 649 -4.54 33.99 15.34
CA THR A 649 -4.08 32.74 15.90
C THR A 649 -4.76 31.58 15.18
N VAL A 650 -4.03 30.50 14.98
CA VAL A 650 -4.53 29.19 14.57
C VAL A 650 -4.17 28.22 15.68
N LEU A 651 -5.15 27.48 16.19
CA LEU A 651 -4.98 26.47 17.23
C LEU A 651 -5.55 25.15 16.71
N HIS A 652 -4.68 24.15 16.62
CA HIS A 652 -5.05 22.75 16.54
C HIS A 652 -5.15 22.22 17.97
N TYR A 653 -6.25 21.56 18.30
CA TYR A 653 -6.46 21.03 19.63
C TYR A 653 -7.04 19.61 19.55
N ALA A 654 -6.56 18.75 20.44
CA ALA A 654 -7.18 17.48 20.75
C ALA A 654 -7.11 17.27 22.28
N PHE A 655 -8.25 16.89 22.86
CA PHE A 655 -8.35 16.58 24.28
C PHE A 655 -9.46 15.55 24.51
N ALA A 656 -9.10 14.43 25.13
CA ALA A 656 -10.00 13.31 25.39
C ALA A 656 -10.70 12.79 24.13
N VAL A 657 -11.99 13.07 23.95
CA VAL A 657 -12.78 12.67 22.78
C VAL A 657 -12.98 13.79 21.77
N HIS A 658 -12.47 14.98 22.06
CA HIS A 658 -12.66 16.19 21.27
C HIS A 658 -11.41 16.49 20.45
N GLN A 659 -11.57 16.85 19.18
CA GLN A 659 -10.48 17.33 18.33
C GLN A 659 -10.98 18.37 17.34
N GLY A 660 -10.14 19.33 16.96
CA GLY A 660 -10.55 20.37 16.03
C GLY A 660 -9.49 21.42 15.73
N LYS A 661 -9.90 22.42 14.95
CA LYS A 661 -9.08 23.55 14.52
C LYS A 661 -9.84 24.84 14.71
N ALA A 662 -9.24 25.80 15.41
CA ALA A 662 -9.76 27.15 15.57
C ALA A 662 -8.82 28.15 14.89
N LYS A 663 -9.37 29.11 14.15
CA LYS A 663 -8.64 30.24 13.55
C LYS A 663 -9.36 31.52 13.89
N VAL A 664 -8.61 32.53 14.28
CA VAL A 664 -9.08 33.91 14.40
C VAL A 664 -8.04 34.80 13.74
N TYR A 665 -8.44 35.67 12.84
CA TYR A 665 -7.53 36.60 12.19
C TYR A 665 -8.22 37.95 12.00
N TYR A 666 -7.52 39.02 12.37
CA TYR A 666 -7.99 40.38 12.23
C TYR A 666 -6.91 41.22 11.57
N PHE A 667 -7.25 41.82 10.44
CA PHE A 667 -6.42 42.79 9.73
C PHE A 667 -7.13 44.14 9.66
N PRO A 668 -6.65 45.16 10.40
CA PRO A 668 -7.15 46.51 10.26
C PRO A 668 -6.61 47.13 8.96
N ALA A 669 -7.51 47.63 8.10
CA ALA A 669 -7.13 48.35 6.89
C ALA A 669 -7.53 49.84 7.00
N GLN A 670 -6.55 50.72 6.86
CA GLN A 670 -6.73 52.15 6.55
C GLN A 670 -6.86 52.36 5.04
N VAL A 671 -6.22 51.50 4.23
CA VAL A 671 -6.31 51.50 2.76
C VAL A 671 -6.61 50.11 2.23
N GLY A 672 -7.70 49.98 1.46
CA GLY A 672 -8.27 48.70 1.03
C GLY A 672 -9.25 48.14 2.06
N ASP A 673 -9.64 46.88 1.89
CA ASP A 673 -10.64 46.25 2.74
C ASP A 673 -10.06 45.68 4.03
N ARG A 674 -10.79 45.92 5.13
CA ARG A 674 -10.53 45.25 6.42
C ARG A 674 -10.86 43.77 6.29
N VAL A 675 -10.10 42.93 6.98
CA VAL A 675 -10.33 41.48 7.02
C VAL A 675 -10.57 41.06 8.45
N PHE A 676 -11.64 40.31 8.68
CA PHE A 676 -11.84 39.62 9.95
C PHE A 676 -12.38 38.22 9.68
N GLU A 677 -11.65 37.21 10.13
CA GLU A 677 -11.97 35.80 9.93
C GLU A 677 -12.00 35.10 11.28
N VAL A 678 -13.03 34.28 11.50
CA VAL A 678 -13.14 33.34 12.62
C VAL A 678 -13.60 32.02 12.05
N SER A 679 -12.84 30.95 12.24
CA SER A 679 -13.28 29.60 11.93
C SER A 679 -13.06 28.67 13.12
N LEU A 680 -13.97 27.72 13.29
CA LEU A 680 -13.92 26.68 14.30
C LEU A 680 -14.47 25.42 13.67
N ASP A 681 -13.61 24.44 13.46
CA ASP A 681 -13.96 23.07 13.14
C ASP A 681 -13.77 22.22 14.40
N HIS A 682 -14.79 21.44 14.76
CA HIS A 682 -14.79 20.60 15.94
C HIS A 682 -15.41 19.25 15.63
N THR A 683 -14.80 18.18 16.10
CA THR A 683 -15.34 16.83 16.04
C THR A 683 -15.19 16.17 17.40
N THR A 684 -16.15 15.32 17.74
CA THR A 684 -16.18 14.57 19.00
C THR A 684 -16.61 13.14 18.70
N ALA A 685 -15.74 12.17 18.99
CA ALA A 685 -16.11 10.77 18.97
C ALA A 685 -16.88 10.47 20.27
N LEU A 686 -18.14 10.04 20.18
CA LEU A 686 -18.90 9.62 21.36
C LEU A 686 -18.70 8.11 21.57
N ILE A 687 -19.62 7.45 22.28
CA ILE A 687 -19.67 5.99 22.40
C ILE A 687 -19.76 5.30 21.02
N ASP A 688 -19.47 4.00 20.97
CA ASP A 688 -19.48 3.19 19.73
C ASP A 688 -20.71 3.47 18.85
N GLY A 689 -20.44 3.95 17.63
CA GLY A 689 -21.47 4.26 16.62
C GLY A 689 -22.06 5.67 16.70
N TRP A 690 -21.67 6.52 17.66
CA TRP A 690 -22.11 7.92 17.78
C TRP A 690 -20.95 8.90 17.56
N GLY A 691 -21.22 9.99 16.83
CA GLY A 691 -20.26 11.05 16.58
C GLY A 691 -20.94 12.41 16.46
N MET A 692 -20.30 13.43 17.01
CA MET A 692 -20.75 14.82 16.93
C MET A 692 -19.70 15.65 16.20
N GLY A 693 -20.14 16.62 15.40
CA GLY A 693 -19.25 17.54 14.70
C GLY A 693 -19.92 18.88 14.49
N GLY A 694 -19.11 19.93 14.40
CA GLY A 694 -19.57 21.27 14.15
C GLY A 694 -18.53 22.10 13.41
N ARG A 695 -19.01 23.01 12.58
CA ARG A 695 -18.24 24.01 11.87
C ARG A 695 -18.89 25.36 12.06
N LEU A 696 -18.10 26.36 12.44
CA LEU A 696 -18.48 27.77 12.42
C LEU A 696 -17.42 28.48 11.59
N ALA A 697 -17.83 29.20 10.55
CA ALA A 697 -16.94 30.06 9.80
C ALA A 697 -17.61 31.41 9.57
N TYR A 698 -16.92 32.46 9.98
CA TYR A 698 -17.31 33.85 9.79
C TYR A 698 -16.15 34.56 9.08
N SER A 699 -16.45 35.23 7.98
CA SER A 699 -15.48 36.04 7.27
C SER A 699 -16.12 37.38 6.91
N GLN A 700 -15.35 38.43 7.08
CA GLN A 700 -15.70 39.78 6.70
C GLN A 700 -14.58 40.36 5.86
N LEU A 701 -14.89 40.70 4.61
CA LEU A 701 -13.99 41.35 3.67
C LEU A 701 -14.63 42.70 3.26
N GLY A 702 -14.17 43.78 3.88
CA GLY A 702 -14.76 45.11 3.65
C GLY A 702 -16.20 45.20 4.20
N GLU A 703 -17.16 45.33 3.29
CA GLU A 703 -18.60 45.31 3.59
C GLU A 703 -19.26 43.93 3.42
N GLU A 704 -18.60 43.01 2.70
CA GLU A 704 -19.09 41.66 2.50
C GLU A 704 -18.92 40.85 3.80
N LYS A 705 -19.98 40.15 4.21
CA LYS A 705 -19.94 39.28 5.39
C LYS A 705 -20.57 37.94 5.08
N ASN A 706 -19.81 36.89 5.36
CA ASN A 706 -20.26 35.51 5.19
C ASN A 706 -20.18 34.81 6.54
N LEU A 707 -21.32 34.28 7.00
CA LEU A 707 -21.44 33.46 8.20
C LEU A 707 -22.02 32.11 7.82
N SER A 708 -21.26 31.05 8.05
CA SER A 708 -21.72 29.67 7.95
C SER A 708 -21.60 28.99 9.30
N PHE A 709 -22.64 28.28 9.70
CA PHE A 709 -22.67 27.44 10.88
C PHE A 709 -23.28 26.10 10.49
N ALA A 710 -22.64 25.02 10.87
CA ALA A 710 -23.13 23.66 10.69
C ALA A 710 -22.83 22.86 11.95
N PHE A 711 -23.79 22.04 12.37
CA PHE A 711 -23.67 21.11 13.46
C PHE A 711 -24.33 19.80 13.04
N SER A 712 -23.74 18.68 13.41
CA SER A 712 -24.28 17.35 13.18
C SER A 712 -23.98 16.41 14.34
N LEU A 713 -24.97 15.67 14.77
CA LEU A 713 -24.87 14.54 15.68
C LEU A 713 -25.44 13.31 14.97
N ASN A 714 -24.57 12.35 14.68
CA ASN A 714 -24.91 11.13 13.96
C ASN A 714 -24.76 9.93 14.89
N GLY A 715 -25.68 8.97 14.76
CA GLY A 715 -25.66 7.78 15.59
C GLY A 715 -26.48 6.64 15.01
N ASP A 716 -26.02 5.41 15.20
CA ASP A 716 -26.75 4.21 14.84
C ASP A 716 -27.30 3.49 16.09
N VAL A 717 -28.56 3.08 16.04
CA VAL A 717 -29.21 2.23 17.06
C VAL A 717 -29.88 1.05 16.35
N ASP A 718 -29.34 -0.14 16.54
CA ASP A 718 -29.73 -1.37 15.84
C ASP A 718 -29.68 -1.26 14.31
N SER A 719 -30.82 -0.95 13.68
CA SER A 719 -30.98 -0.80 12.23
C SER A 719 -31.45 0.59 11.83
N TRP A 720 -31.60 1.48 12.82
CA TRP A 720 -32.01 2.86 12.66
C TRP A 720 -30.81 3.79 12.73
N ARG A 721 -30.71 4.70 11.76
CA ARG A 721 -29.74 5.78 11.73
C ARG A 721 -30.43 7.08 12.14
N PHE A 722 -29.82 7.78 13.09
CA PHE A 722 -30.24 9.07 13.59
C PHE A 722 -29.21 10.11 13.15
N ASN A 723 -29.70 11.22 12.59
CA ASN A 723 -28.90 12.39 12.25
C ASN A 723 -29.65 13.62 12.74
N LEU A 724 -29.12 14.28 13.76
CA LEU A 724 -29.57 15.58 14.22
C LEU A 724 -28.62 16.63 13.65
N SER A 725 -29.12 17.53 12.82
CA SER A 725 -28.33 18.56 12.16
C SER A 725 -28.88 19.94 12.45
N ALA A 726 -28.00 20.95 12.46
CA ALA A 726 -28.39 22.34 12.54
C ALA A 726 -27.47 23.14 11.60
N GLU A 727 -28.05 23.88 10.66
CA GLU A 727 -27.28 24.61 9.65
C GLU A 727 -27.83 26.02 9.47
N ARG A 728 -26.92 26.97 9.29
CA ARG A 728 -27.24 28.36 8.95
C ARG A 728 -26.18 28.88 7.99
N SER A 729 -26.61 29.42 6.86
CA SER A 729 -25.77 30.24 5.99
C SER A 729 -26.36 31.64 5.91
N ARG A 730 -25.52 32.66 6.01
CA ARG A 730 -25.86 34.07 5.84
C ARG A 730 -24.78 34.73 5.01
N GLU A 731 -25.17 35.22 3.85
CA GLU A 731 -24.32 35.95 2.91
C GLU A 731 -24.85 37.38 2.81
N GLU A 732 -23.98 38.36 3.10
CA GLU A 732 -24.26 39.79 2.97
C GLU A 732 -23.39 40.36 1.85
N GLU A 733 -23.99 40.63 0.68
CA GLU A 733 -23.34 41.28 -0.46
C GLU A 733 -23.99 42.65 -0.70
N GLU A 734 -23.21 43.74 -0.67
CA GLU A 734 -23.67 45.12 -0.92
C GLU A 734 -25.02 45.51 -0.29
N GLU A 735 -26.14 45.39 -1.02
CA GLU A 735 -27.50 45.70 -0.56
C GLU A 735 -28.36 44.47 -0.17
N VAL A 736 -27.94 43.24 -0.49
CA VAL A 736 -28.75 42.02 -0.39
C VAL A 736 -28.26 41.13 0.76
N ILE A 737 -29.20 40.61 1.52
CA ILE A 737 -28.96 39.60 2.56
C ILE A 737 -29.70 38.33 2.16
N TYR A 738 -28.95 37.24 1.97
CA TYR A 738 -29.50 35.91 1.80
C TYR A 738 -29.25 35.11 3.08
N THR A 739 -30.29 34.53 3.67
CA THR A 739 -30.14 33.67 4.85
C THR A 739 -30.98 32.42 4.74
N THR A 740 -30.33 31.27 4.90
CA THR A 740 -30.97 29.95 4.95
C THR A 740 -30.70 29.31 6.31
N GLU A 741 -31.75 28.92 7.02
CA GLU A 741 -31.65 28.25 8.32
C GLU A 741 -32.36 26.89 8.30
N ARG A 742 -31.73 25.89 8.90
CA ARG A 742 -32.29 24.57 9.21
C ARG A 742 -31.97 24.24 10.67
N LEU A 743 -32.89 24.52 11.60
CA LEU A 743 -32.58 24.58 13.04
C LEU A 743 -33.67 23.98 13.95
N PRO A 744 -33.45 22.84 14.60
CA PRO A 744 -32.66 21.70 14.15
C PRO A 744 -33.46 20.84 13.15
N GLY A 745 -32.77 20.09 12.29
CA GLY A 745 -33.32 19.02 11.45
C GLY A 745 -32.94 17.64 11.98
N LEU A 746 -33.92 16.87 12.43
CA LEU A 746 -33.77 15.48 12.84
C LEU A 746 -34.19 14.56 11.69
N VAL A 747 -33.27 13.73 11.22
CA VAL A 747 -33.50 12.67 10.24
C VAL A 747 -33.37 11.32 10.94
N ILE A 748 -34.42 10.51 10.84
CA ILE A 748 -34.47 9.13 11.32
C ILE A 748 -34.70 8.23 10.11
N SER A 749 -33.79 7.31 9.83
CA SER A 749 -33.93 6.40 8.70
C SER A 749 -33.59 4.96 9.09
N ARG A 750 -34.16 3.97 8.40
CA ARG A 750 -33.83 2.57 8.62
C ARG A 750 -33.28 1.94 7.35
N THR A 751 -32.23 1.14 7.46
CA THR A 751 -31.48 0.64 6.30
C THR A 751 -32.25 -0.37 5.44
N ARG A 752 -33.05 -1.26 6.05
CA ARG A 752 -33.92 -2.21 5.33
C ARG A 752 -34.89 -2.92 6.29
N ILE A 753 -36.16 -3.03 5.91
CA ILE A 753 -37.14 -3.93 6.55
C ILE A 753 -37.59 -4.93 5.49
N ASP A 754 -37.16 -6.20 5.60
CA ASP A 754 -37.61 -7.26 4.69
C ASP A 754 -39.01 -7.77 5.09
N ILE A 755 -39.94 -7.75 4.14
CA ILE A 755 -41.30 -8.31 4.24
C ILE A 755 -41.53 -9.09 2.95
N ASP A 756 -41.13 -10.36 2.91
CA ASP A 756 -41.11 -11.17 1.68
C ASP A 756 -42.47 -11.10 0.92
N PRO A 757 -42.49 -10.71 -0.38
CA PRO A 757 -41.37 -10.49 -1.33
C PRO A 757 -40.82 -9.04 -1.45
N PHE A 758 -41.23 -8.13 -0.58
CA PHE A 758 -40.88 -6.71 -0.60
C PHE A 758 -39.84 -6.35 0.47
N TYR A 759 -39.26 -5.16 0.34
CA TYR A 759 -38.56 -4.50 1.43
C TYR A 759 -38.96 -3.03 1.52
N ILE A 760 -38.86 -2.47 2.72
CA ILE A 760 -39.29 -1.11 3.04
C ILE A 760 -38.10 -0.31 3.59
N LEU A 761 -38.01 0.95 3.17
CA LEU A 761 -37.05 1.96 3.59
C LEU A 761 -37.82 3.15 4.17
N PRO A 762 -38.11 3.15 5.48
CA PRO A 762 -38.72 4.30 6.13
C PRO A 762 -37.67 5.39 6.40
N ARG A 763 -38.04 6.64 6.13
CA ARG A 763 -37.27 7.83 6.51
C ARG A 763 -38.22 8.93 6.98
N LEU A 764 -37.97 9.45 8.17
CA LEU A 764 -38.65 10.59 8.77
C LEU A 764 -37.66 11.74 8.90
N GLU A 765 -38.11 12.94 8.63
CA GLU A 765 -37.35 14.17 8.78
C GLU A 765 -38.25 15.24 9.41
N ALA A 766 -37.78 15.88 10.47
CA ALA A 766 -38.53 16.95 11.13
C ALA A 766 -37.59 18.09 11.50
N GLY A 767 -37.99 19.34 11.25
CA GLY A 767 -37.19 20.49 11.64
C GLY A 767 -37.79 21.83 11.29
N TRP A 768 -37.21 22.91 11.81
CA TRP A 768 -37.56 24.26 11.41
C TRP A 768 -36.70 24.72 10.24
N PHE A 769 -37.36 25.27 9.23
CA PHE A 769 -36.72 25.81 8.05
C PHE A 769 -37.11 27.29 7.91
N ARG A 770 -36.13 28.13 7.57
CA ARG A 770 -36.36 29.54 7.30
C ARG A 770 -35.54 30.00 6.11
N GLU A 771 -36.16 30.81 5.27
CA GLU A 771 -35.56 31.44 4.10
C GLU A 771 -35.87 32.94 4.15
N TRP A 772 -34.82 33.75 4.11
CA TRP A 772 -34.89 35.21 4.14
C TRP A 772 -34.18 35.77 2.93
N GLU A 773 -34.81 36.73 2.28
CA GLU A 773 -34.23 37.53 1.20
C GLU A 773 -34.70 38.96 1.44
N GLY A 774 -33.76 39.89 1.65
CA GLY A 774 -34.10 41.26 2.00
C GLY A 774 -33.00 42.25 1.65
N LYS A 775 -33.39 43.52 1.55
CA LYS A 775 -32.45 44.64 1.41
C LYS A 775 -31.99 45.12 2.78
N LYS A 776 -30.74 45.58 2.91
CA LYS A 776 -30.20 46.19 4.15
C LYS A 776 -31.16 47.28 4.68
N GLY A 777 -31.73 47.08 5.87
CA GLY A 777 -32.69 48.01 6.50
C GLY A 777 -34.17 47.58 6.47
N GLY A 778 -34.48 46.43 5.86
CA GLY A 778 -35.81 45.80 5.91
C GLY A 778 -35.71 44.32 5.60
N GLU A 779 -35.48 43.49 6.63
CA GLU A 779 -35.58 42.04 6.50
C GLU A 779 -37.06 41.66 6.30
N VAL A 780 -37.39 41.09 5.14
CA VAL A 780 -38.70 40.50 4.87
C VAL A 780 -38.53 38.98 4.92
N SER A 781 -39.23 38.31 5.84
CA SER A 781 -39.25 36.84 5.85
C SER A 781 -39.94 36.34 4.58
N VAL A 782 -39.22 35.56 3.77
CA VAL A 782 -39.79 34.96 2.55
C VAL A 782 -40.62 33.75 2.93
N SER A 783 -40.10 32.89 3.81
CA SER A 783 -40.85 31.78 4.38
C SER A 783 -40.23 31.25 5.68
N GLU A 784 -41.07 30.90 6.65
CA GLU A 784 -40.70 30.18 7.87
C GLU A 784 -41.72 29.06 8.09
N SER A 785 -41.27 27.86 8.44
CA SER A 785 -42.19 26.78 8.80
C SER A 785 -41.49 25.64 9.52
N PHE A 786 -42.20 25.03 10.46
CA PHE A 786 -41.87 23.71 10.96
C PHE A 786 -42.28 22.68 9.92
N ARG A 787 -41.31 21.95 9.36
CA ARG A 787 -41.53 20.91 8.36
C ARG A 787 -41.45 19.55 9.03
N PHE A 788 -42.47 18.73 8.81
CA PHE A 788 -42.47 17.30 9.09
C PHE A 788 -42.59 16.54 7.77
N ASP A 789 -41.62 15.70 7.44
CA ASP A 789 -41.49 14.98 6.18
C ASP A 789 -41.33 13.49 6.46
N GLY A 790 -42.35 12.71 6.15
CA GLY A 790 -42.32 11.25 6.24
C GLY A 790 -42.26 10.64 4.85
N SER A 791 -41.31 9.75 4.62
CA SER A 791 -41.18 9.00 3.38
C SER A 791 -41.12 7.49 3.66
N LEU A 792 -41.89 6.75 2.87
CA LEU A 792 -41.94 5.31 2.89
C LEU A 792 -41.68 4.81 1.49
N GLN A 793 -40.47 4.31 1.23
CA GLN A 793 -40.15 3.66 -0.03
C GLN A 793 -40.29 2.15 0.13
N THR A 794 -41.05 1.53 -0.77
CA THR A 794 -41.26 0.09 -0.83
C THR A 794 -40.78 -0.42 -2.17
N SER A 795 -39.96 -1.45 -2.18
CA SER A 795 -39.48 -2.06 -3.42
C SER A 795 -39.66 -3.56 -3.37
N LEU A 796 -40.01 -4.14 -4.51
CA LEU A 796 -40.12 -5.59 -4.67
C LEU A 796 -38.71 -6.13 -4.98
N ARG A 797 -38.37 -7.32 -4.48
CA ARG A 797 -37.12 -7.97 -4.84
C ARG A 797 -36.98 -8.05 -6.38
N PRO A 798 -35.79 -7.81 -6.95
CA PRO A 798 -35.59 -7.83 -8.39
C PRO A 798 -36.11 -9.14 -9.01
N LEU A 799 -37.05 -9.03 -9.93
CA LEU A 799 -37.62 -10.17 -10.65
C LEU A 799 -36.79 -10.39 -11.91
N SER A 800 -36.09 -11.52 -12.00
CA SER A 800 -35.34 -11.88 -13.19
C SER A 800 -36.13 -12.84 -14.08
N PHE A 801 -36.31 -12.48 -15.36
CA PHE A 801 -36.97 -13.31 -16.37
C PHE A 801 -36.34 -13.07 -17.73
N TRP A 802 -36.03 -14.13 -18.48
CA TRP A 802 -35.48 -14.04 -19.85
C TRP A 802 -34.26 -13.08 -20.00
N GLY A 803 -33.42 -12.96 -18.95
CA GLY A 803 -32.27 -12.06 -18.93
C GLY A 803 -32.59 -10.60 -18.58
N PHE A 804 -33.86 -10.25 -18.40
CA PHE A 804 -34.31 -8.97 -17.86
C PHE A 804 -34.37 -9.00 -16.34
N THR A 805 -34.06 -7.87 -15.72
CA THR A 805 -34.24 -7.65 -14.28
C THR A 805 -35.22 -6.49 -14.08
N LEU A 806 -36.40 -6.79 -13.52
CA LEU A 806 -37.42 -5.80 -13.21
C LEU A 806 -37.37 -5.43 -11.72
N THR A 807 -37.23 -4.14 -11.43
CA THR A 807 -37.20 -3.57 -10.08
C THR A 807 -38.30 -2.52 -9.94
N PRO A 808 -39.50 -2.91 -9.48
CA PRO A 808 -40.55 -1.96 -9.18
C PRO A 808 -40.30 -1.32 -7.81
N THR A 809 -40.45 0.00 -7.75
CA THR A 809 -40.35 0.78 -6.53
C THR A 809 -41.53 1.75 -6.44
N THR A 810 -42.11 1.86 -5.26
CA THR A 810 -43.16 2.84 -4.97
C THR A 810 -42.75 3.61 -3.74
N SER A 811 -42.97 4.92 -3.73
CA SER A 811 -42.70 5.73 -2.54
C SER A 811 -43.88 6.64 -2.23
N LEU A 812 -44.28 6.67 -0.97
CA LEU A 812 -45.20 7.68 -0.45
C LEU A 812 -44.38 8.68 0.38
N ARG A 813 -44.46 9.96 0.04
CA ARG A 813 -43.86 11.04 0.83
C ARG A 813 -44.94 12.04 1.24
N LEU A 814 -45.10 12.23 2.54
CA LEU A 814 -46.03 13.18 3.15
C LEU A 814 -45.22 14.26 3.84
N THR A 815 -45.35 15.51 3.38
CA THR A 815 -44.71 16.67 3.99
C THR A 815 -45.78 17.60 4.54
N HIS A 816 -45.63 18.05 5.79
CA HIS A 816 -46.51 19.02 6.43
C HIS A 816 -45.68 20.22 6.90
N TYR A 817 -46.20 21.43 6.67
CA TYR A 817 -45.60 22.72 7.01
C TYR A 817 -46.55 23.43 7.98
N GLY A 818 -46.23 23.41 9.29
CA GLY A 818 -47.22 23.56 10.35
C GLY A 818 -47.07 24.76 11.29
N ALA A 819 -46.26 25.79 10.98
CA ALA A 819 -45.96 26.85 11.96
C ALA A 819 -45.93 28.31 11.46
N SER A 820 -46.40 28.62 10.25
CA SER A 820 -46.60 30.00 9.78
C SER A 820 -48.05 30.30 9.44
N VAL A 821 -48.34 31.53 8.98
CA VAL A 821 -49.68 32.11 8.80
C VAL A 821 -50.63 31.22 7.97
N GLU A 822 -50.10 30.32 7.13
CA GLU A 822 -50.85 29.28 6.44
C GLU A 822 -50.21 27.89 6.64
N SER A 823 -50.95 26.97 7.26
CA SER A 823 -50.58 25.55 7.30
C SER A 823 -50.75 24.94 5.90
N GLN A 824 -49.66 24.39 5.34
CA GLN A 824 -49.67 23.74 4.03
C GLN A 824 -49.26 22.27 4.18
N SER A 825 -49.86 21.39 3.39
CA SER A 825 -49.42 20.00 3.26
C SER A 825 -49.06 19.72 1.81
N ARG A 826 -48.11 18.80 1.63
CA ARG A 826 -47.71 18.26 0.35
C ARG A 826 -47.68 16.75 0.42
N GLU A 827 -48.39 16.12 -0.50
CA GLU A 827 -48.34 14.68 -0.71
C GLU A 827 -47.64 14.41 -2.03
N ALA A 828 -46.61 13.58 -2.00
CA ALA A 828 -45.86 13.13 -3.17
C ALA A 828 -45.94 11.61 -3.28
N LEU A 829 -46.70 11.15 -4.26
CA LEU A 829 -46.86 9.74 -4.60
C LEU A 829 -45.94 9.43 -5.78
N SER A 830 -44.98 8.53 -5.59
CA SER A 830 -44.12 8.05 -6.67
C SER A 830 -44.32 6.56 -6.92
N CYS A 831 -44.35 6.20 -8.19
CA CYS A 831 -44.29 4.83 -8.68
C CYS A 831 -43.27 4.82 -9.80
N SER A 832 -42.27 3.96 -9.68
CA SER A 832 -41.32 3.73 -10.75
C SER A 832 -41.06 2.25 -10.95
N ALA A 833 -40.74 1.88 -12.18
CA ALA A 833 -40.35 0.53 -12.53
C ALA A 833 -39.18 0.61 -13.50
N SER A 834 -38.05 0.05 -13.11
CA SER A 834 -36.89 -0.10 -13.98
C SER A 834 -36.77 -1.53 -14.48
N LEU A 835 -36.57 -1.69 -15.79
CA LEU A 835 -36.33 -2.91 -16.50
C LEU A 835 -34.92 -2.85 -17.10
N CYS A 836 -34.01 -3.65 -16.58
CA CYS A 836 -32.61 -3.69 -16.99
C CYS A 836 -32.31 -4.96 -17.79
N TYR A 837 -31.62 -4.82 -18.91
CA TYR A 837 -31.06 -5.89 -19.74
C TYR A 837 -29.62 -5.49 -20.10
N PRO A 838 -28.68 -6.41 -20.36
CA PRO A 838 -27.32 -6.04 -20.78
C PRO A 838 -27.33 -5.05 -21.96
N GLY A 839 -26.91 -3.81 -21.71
CA GLY A 839 -26.89 -2.73 -22.69
C GLY A 839 -28.21 -1.96 -22.89
N MET A 840 -29.23 -2.18 -22.06
CA MET A 840 -30.50 -1.45 -22.13
C MET A 840 -31.12 -1.29 -20.74
N ASP A 841 -31.40 -0.04 -20.36
CA ASP A 841 -32.20 0.30 -19.18
C ASP A 841 -33.45 1.06 -19.62
N LEU A 842 -34.61 0.54 -19.27
CA LEU A 842 -35.90 1.22 -19.47
C LEU A 842 -36.48 1.52 -18.10
N SER A 843 -36.88 2.75 -17.84
CA SER A 843 -37.51 3.13 -16.57
C SER A 843 -38.76 3.96 -16.80
N TYR A 844 -39.84 3.58 -16.14
CA TYR A 844 -41.03 4.39 -16.03
C TYR A 844 -41.01 5.09 -14.67
N THR A 845 -41.25 6.40 -14.63
CA THR A 845 -41.33 7.19 -13.40
C THR A 845 -42.58 8.05 -13.42
N TYR A 846 -43.48 7.79 -12.48
CA TYR A 846 -44.64 8.61 -12.17
C TYR A 846 -44.45 9.21 -10.78
N LEU A 847 -44.50 10.53 -10.69
CA LEU A 847 -44.44 11.33 -9.47
C LEU A 847 -45.56 12.35 -9.53
N GLN A 848 -46.60 12.12 -8.74
CA GLN A 848 -47.70 13.05 -8.55
C GLN A 848 -47.49 13.82 -7.26
N ILE A 849 -47.61 15.15 -7.35
CA ILE A 849 -47.48 16.06 -6.21
C ILE A 849 -48.79 16.80 -6.03
N ASN A 850 -49.38 16.67 -4.85
CA ASN A 850 -50.53 17.45 -4.42
C ASN A 850 -50.07 18.42 -3.34
N GLY A 851 -50.22 19.73 -3.55
CA GLY A 851 -49.71 20.78 -2.66
C GLY A 851 -48.40 21.41 -3.13
N ARG A 852 -47.92 22.45 -2.44
CA ARG A 852 -46.71 23.22 -2.79
C ARG A 852 -45.85 23.42 -1.56
N SER A 853 -44.52 23.39 -1.73
CA SER A 853 -43.60 23.80 -0.66
C SER A 853 -43.48 25.32 -0.60
N PRO A 854 -43.52 25.95 0.59
CA PRO A 854 -43.28 27.37 0.74
C PRO A 854 -41.84 27.75 0.34
N PHE A 855 -40.87 26.87 0.62
CA PHE A 855 -39.45 27.08 0.36
C PHE A 855 -39.07 26.80 -1.09
N TYR A 856 -38.16 27.57 -1.68
CA TYR A 856 -37.72 27.34 -3.06
C TYR A 856 -36.90 26.06 -3.22
N PHE A 857 -35.97 25.81 -2.29
CA PHE A 857 -35.06 24.64 -2.30
C PHE A 857 -35.79 23.28 -2.18
N ASP A 858 -37.03 23.26 -1.69
CA ASP A 858 -37.82 22.05 -1.47
C ASP A 858 -38.98 21.92 -2.47
N ARG A 859 -39.01 22.69 -3.56
CA ARG A 859 -40.03 22.52 -4.61
C ARG A 859 -39.71 21.33 -5.51
N LEU A 860 -40.57 20.32 -5.44
CA LEU A 860 -40.56 19.18 -6.36
C LEU A 860 -41.45 19.50 -7.57
N LYS A 861 -41.11 18.95 -8.74
CA LYS A 861 -41.93 19.02 -9.96
C LYS A 861 -42.60 17.66 -10.19
N SER A 862 -43.88 17.66 -10.57
CA SER A 862 -44.57 16.43 -10.96
C SER A 862 -43.91 15.88 -12.21
N VAL A 863 -43.72 14.56 -12.26
CA VAL A 863 -43.04 13.88 -13.37
C VAL A 863 -43.92 12.72 -13.82
N ASN A 864 -44.18 12.58 -15.11
CA ASN A 864 -44.78 11.37 -15.64
C ASN A 864 -44.03 11.03 -16.92
N GLN A 865 -42.95 10.26 -16.80
CA GLN A 865 -42.08 10.02 -17.95
C GLN A 865 -41.63 8.58 -18.05
N ILE A 866 -41.46 8.12 -19.28
CA ILE A 866 -40.70 6.92 -19.61
C ILE A 866 -39.32 7.38 -20.05
N SER A 867 -38.27 6.92 -19.38
CA SER A 867 -36.89 7.13 -19.80
C SER A 867 -36.29 5.81 -20.28
N TRP A 868 -35.39 5.89 -21.25
CA TRP A 868 -34.61 4.76 -21.72
C TRP A 868 -33.15 5.16 -21.88
N ARG A 869 -32.28 4.19 -21.71
CA ARG A 869 -30.86 4.25 -21.97
C ARG A 869 -30.46 3.00 -22.72
N PHE A 870 -29.96 3.18 -23.93
CA PHE A 870 -29.33 2.10 -24.69
C PHE A 870 -27.83 2.31 -24.65
N ALA A 871 -27.10 1.33 -24.16
CA ALA A 871 -25.65 1.39 -24.00
C ALA A 871 -25.00 0.21 -24.72
N ARG A 872 -23.98 0.50 -25.52
CA ARG A 872 -23.09 -0.52 -26.08
C ARG A 872 -21.68 -0.19 -25.62
N GLU A 873 -21.15 -1.03 -24.75
CA GLU A 873 -19.78 -0.89 -24.23
C GLU A 873 -18.75 -1.51 -25.19
N GLY A 874 -17.59 -0.87 -25.33
CA GLY A 874 -16.52 -1.30 -26.24
C GLY A 874 -15.41 -0.25 -26.40
N THR A 875 -14.61 -0.37 -27.46
CA THR A 875 -13.62 0.66 -27.86
C THR A 875 -14.27 1.97 -28.30
N LEU A 876 -15.48 1.86 -28.85
CA LEU A 876 -16.44 2.95 -28.98
C LEU A 876 -17.63 2.60 -28.10
N SER A 877 -17.73 3.24 -26.94
CA SER A 877 -18.91 3.14 -26.08
C SER A 877 -19.96 4.14 -26.56
N LEU A 878 -21.13 3.65 -26.93
CA LEU A 878 -22.25 4.49 -27.40
C LEU A 878 -23.40 4.38 -26.39
N HIS A 879 -23.82 5.52 -25.85
CA HIS A 879 -24.98 5.67 -24.98
C HIS A 879 -26.02 6.53 -25.70
N VAL A 880 -27.26 6.06 -25.76
CA VAL A 880 -28.40 6.81 -26.29
C VAL A 880 -29.44 6.86 -25.18
N ASP A 881 -29.48 8.01 -24.52
CA ASP A 881 -30.43 8.33 -23.47
C ASP A 881 -31.59 9.11 -24.09
N GLY A 882 -32.81 8.83 -23.66
CA GLY A 882 -33.98 9.56 -24.09
C GLY A 882 -35.15 9.37 -23.15
N GLY A 883 -36.23 10.05 -23.43
CA GLY A 883 -37.45 9.83 -22.68
C GLY A 883 -38.67 10.45 -23.36
N PHE A 884 -39.82 10.14 -22.79
CA PHE A 884 -41.10 10.65 -23.20
C PHE A 884 -41.86 11.12 -21.97
N ASP A 885 -42.12 12.42 -21.88
CA ASP A 885 -42.97 13.01 -20.86
C ASP A 885 -44.43 12.84 -21.29
N LEU A 886 -45.10 11.92 -20.61
CA LEU A 886 -46.51 11.59 -20.79
C LEU A 886 -47.44 12.69 -20.28
N ALA A 887 -46.98 13.60 -19.40
CA ALA A 887 -47.82 14.70 -18.90
C ALA A 887 -47.94 15.83 -19.92
N THR A 888 -46.83 16.20 -20.57
CA THR A 888 -46.80 17.24 -21.60
C THR A 888 -47.00 16.69 -23.01
N VAL A 889 -46.99 15.36 -23.17
CA VAL A 889 -47.01 14.65 -24.46
C VAL A 889 -45.85 15.12 -25.35
N THR A 890 -44.69 15.33 -24.73
CA THR A 890 -43.47 15.75 -25.40
C THR A 890 -42.38 14.71 -25.22
N PHE A 891 -41.51 14.60 -26.22
CA PHE A 891 -40.31 13.79 -26.08
C PHE A 891 -39.26 14.60 -25.33
N ASN A 892 -38.63 13.98 -24.34
CA ASN A 892 -37.38 14.50 -23.81
C ASN A 892 -36.34 14.46 -24.92
N PRO A 893 -35.46 15.46 -25.01
CA PRO A 893 -34.43 15.46 -26.01
C PRO A 893 -33.54 14.23 -25.87
N LEU A 894 -33.30 13.55 -26.99
CA LEU A 894 -32.38 12.42 -27.08
C LEU A 894 -30.95 12.91 -26.81
N LEU A 895 -30.32 12.35 -25.80
CA LEU A 895 -28.91 12.58 -25.47
C LEU A 895 -28.09 11.40 -25.98
N ILE A 896 -27.36 11.61 -27.08
CA ILE A 896 -26.47 10.62 -27.65
C ILE A 896 -25.05 10.95 -27.19
N THR A 897 -24.41 10.02 -26.50
CA THR A 897 -23.01 10.11 -26.06
C THR A 897 -22.21 9.02 -26.74
N ALA A 898 -21.25 9.39 -27.57
CA ALA A 898 -20.28 8.48 -28.16
C ALA A 898 -18.93 8.74 -27.52
N ARG A 899 -18.32 7.73 -26.90
CA ARG A 899 -17.00 7.84 -26.26
C ARG A 899 -16.04 6.82 -26.84
N TRP A 900 -14.89 7.29 -27.26
CA TRP A 900 -13.82 6.46 -27.82
C TRP A 900 -12.76 6.23 -26.74
N SER A 901 -12.40 4.97 -26.48
CA SER A 901 -11.36 4.57 -25.52
C SER A 901 -10.12 4.05 -26.26
N GLY A 902 -8.95 4.63 -25.96
CA GLY A 902 -7.66 4.39 -26.62
C GLY A 902 -6.55 5.23 -25.98
N TRP A 903 -5.54 5.68 -26.75
CA TRP A 903 -4.48 6.59 -26.25
C TRP A 903 -4.97 8.02 -25.90
N SER A 904 -6.20 8.35 -26.29
CA SER A 904 -6.91 9.59 -25.95
C SER A 904 -8.38 9.25 -25.74
N SER A 905 -9.03 9.83 -24.74
CA SER A 905 -10.48 9.70 -24.58
C SER A 905 -11.17 10.85 -25.31
N LEU A 906 -11.92 10.53 -26.36
CA LEU A 906 -12.78 11.49 -27.06
C LEU A 906 -14.23 11.22 -26.64
N THR A 907 -15.03 12.26 -26.41
CA THR A 907 -16.46 12.14 -26.12
C THR A 907 -17.23 13.12 -27.00
N LEU A 908 -18.17 12.63 -27.77
CA LEU A 908 -19.13 13.41 -28.53
C LEU A 908 -20.48 13.29 -27.84
N LEU A 909 -21.05 14.40 -27.41
CA LEU A 909 -22.36 14.51 -26.81
C LEU A 909 -23.26 15.32 -27.75
N THR A 910 -24.40 14.77 -28.14
CA THR A 910 -25.39 15.50 -28.94
C THR A 910 -26.76 15.41 -28.29
N ARG A 911 -27.42 16.56 -28.12
CA ARG A 911 -28.79 16.68 -27.63
C ARG A 911 -29.72 16.98 -28.81
N TYR A 912 -30.65 16.08 -29.09
CA TYR A 912 -31.60 16.18 -30.19
C TYR A 912 -33.04 16.24 -29.69
N ASP A 913 -33.71 17.36 -29.89
CA ASP A 913 -35.13 17.51 -29.55
C ASP A 913 -35.99 16.83 -30.63
N LEU A 914 -36.62 15.73 -30.25
CA LEU A 914 -37.52 14.95 -31.10
C LEU A 914 -38.81 15.70 -31.46
N THR A 915 -39.25 16.67 -30.65
CA THR A 915 -40.51 17.39 -30.87
C THR A 915 -40.36 18.48 -31.94
N THR A 916 -39.25 19.23 -31.88
CA THR A 916 -38.94 20.24 -32.89
C THR A 916 -38.13 19.69 -34.05
N ALA A 917 -37.64 18.45 -33.96
CA ALA A 917 -36.74 17.80 -34.91
C ALA A 917 -35.44 18.60 -35.15
N VAL A 918 -34.92 19.22 -34.08
CA VAL A 918 -33.74 20.09 -34.11
C VAL A 918 -32.69 19.59 -33.12
N VAL A 919 -31.42 19.66 -33.51
CA VAL A 919 -30.29 19.44 -32.59
C VAL A 919 -30.14 20.69 -31.74
N GLU A 920 -30.31 20.56 -30.43
CA GLU A 920 -30.21 21.67 -29.47
C GLU A 920 -28.75 22.01 -29.14
N GLU A 921 -27.93 20.98 -28.95
CA GLU A 921 -26.54 21.12 -28.52
C GLU A 921 -25.67 19.98 -29.03
N ILE A 922 -24.45 20.29 -29.46
CA ILE A 922 -23.40 19.33 -29.81
C ILE A 922 -22.17 19.74 -29.01
N SER A 923 -21.67 18.89 -28.12
CA SER A 923 -20.41 19.10 -27.42
C SER A 923 -19.41 18.01 -27.81
N LEU A 924 -18.22 18.43 -28.22
CA LEU A 924 -17.11 17.53 -28.46
C LEU A 924 -16.03 17.80 -27.41
N SER A 925 -15.72 16.81 -26.59
CA SER A 925 -14.65 16.88 -25.60
C SER A 925 -13.58 15.84 -25.83
N GLY A 926 -12.37 16.14 -25.38
CA GLY A 926 -11.24 15.25 -25.49
C GLY A 926 -10.31 15.38 -24.29
N ARG A 927 -9.66 14.28 -23.94
CA ARG A 927 -8.58 14.24 -22.95
C ARG A 927 -7.45 13.38 -23.51
N TRP A 928 -6.26 13.95 -23.52
CA TRP A 928 -5.02 13.27 -23.85
C TRP A 928 -4.14 13.31 -22.62
N ASN A 929 -3.62 12.16 -22.23
CA ASN A 929 -2.77 12.01 -21.07
C ASN A 929 -1.50 11.25 -21.45
N SER A 930 -0.37 11.70 -20.90
CA SER A 930 0.96 11.08 -21.00
C SER A 930 1.59 11.07 -19.60
N GLU A 931 2.80 10.53 -19.42
CA GLU A 931 3.47 10.51 -18.11
C GLU A 931 3.72 11.92 -17.54
N THR A 932 3.94 12.91 -18.42
CA THR A 932 4.33 14.28 -18.04
C THR A 932 3.33 15.35 -18.45
N ASN A 933 2.49 15.11 -19.45
CA ASN A 933 1.56 16.09 -20.00
C ASN A 933 0.11 15.60 -20.03
N GLU A 934 -0.79 16.51 -19.71
CA GLU A 934 -2.23 16.33 -19.74
C GLU A 934 -2.87 17.49 -20.50
N VAL A 935 -3.72 17.17 -21.48
CA VAL A 935 -4.46 18.16 -22.26
C VAL A 935 -5.92 17.76 -22.30
N SER A 936 -6.81 18.69 -21.94
CA SER A 936 -8.26 18.49 -22.02
C SER A 936 -8.96 19.70 -22.65
N TRP A 937 -10.03 19.44 -23.38
CA TRP A 937 -10.81 20.47 -24.07
C TRP A 937 -12.28 20.08 -24.20
N GLU A 938 -13.14 21.08 -24.29
CA GLU A 938 -14.57 20.93 -24.57
C GLU A 938 -15.04 22.02 -25.55
N VAL A 939 -15.65 21.59 -26.66
CA VAL A 939 -16.16 22.45 -27.73
C VAL A 939 -17.69 22.32 -27.81
N PRO A 940 -18.44 23.18 -27.11
CA PRO A 940 -19.90 23.22 -27.18
C PRO A 940 -20.41 24.07 -28.36
N TYR A 941 -21.35 23.53 -29.12
CA TYR A 941 -22.00 24.17 -30.27
C TYR A 941 -23.51 24.12 -30.12
N GLU A 942 -24.19 25.24 -30.37
CA GLU A 942 -25.65 25.34 -30.35
C GLU A 942 -26.19 25.53 -31.78
N PRO A 943 -26.64 24.46 -32.45
CA PRO A 943 -27.08 24.53 -33.85
C PRO A 943 -28.29 25.45 -34.06
N ARG A 944 -29.16 25.62 -33.04
CA ARG A 944 -30.33 26.51 -33.09
C ARG A 944 -29.97 27.97 -33.34
N VAL A 945 -28.91 28.43 -32.68
CA VAL A 945 -28.44 29.82 -32.75
C VAL A 945 -27.39 29.97 -33.85
N GLY A 946 -26.83 28.85 -34.34
CA GLY A 946 -25.74 28.84 -35.30
C GLY A 946 -24.44 29.38 -34.70
N ARG A 947 -24.26 29.23 -33.38
CA ARG A 947 -23.14 29.80 -32.63
C ARG A 947 -22.51 28.74 -31.74
N PHE A 948 -21.20 28.83 -31.60
CA PHE A 948 -20.46 28.09 -30.59
C PHE A 948 -20.54 28.79 -29.24
N LYS A 949 -20.67 28.01 -28.18
CA LYS A 949 -20.42 28.48 -26.81
C LYS A 949 -18.90 28.57 -26.58
N PRO A 950 -18.44 29.28 -25.55
CA PRO A 950 -17.02 29.36 -25.23
C PRO A 950 -16.38 27.97 -25.07
N VAL A 951 -15.32 27.71 -25.83
CA VAL A 951 -14.50 26.50 -25.77
C VAL A 951 -13.64 26.59 -24.52
N VAL A 952 -13.72 25.58 -23.65
CA VAL A 952 -12.89 25.48 -22.45
C VAL A 952 -11.72 24.55 -22.72
N PHE A 953 -10.51 24.93 -22.31
CA PHE A 953 -9.33 24.09 -22.44
C PHE A 953 -8.46 24.16 -21.19
N GLU A 954 -7.74 23.08 -20.93
CA GLU A 954 -6.77 22.95 -19.86
C GLU A 954 -5.57 22.14 -20.34
N ILE A 955 -4.37 22.70 -20.15
CA ILE A 955 -3.09 22.11 -20.50
C ILE A 955 -2.24 22.10 -19.24
N ARG A 956 -1.76 20.93 -18.85
CA ARG A 956 -0.83 20.72 -17.73
C ARG A 956 0.39 19.97 -18.24
N GLY A 957 1.56 20.43 -17.85
CA GLY A 957 2.84 19.75 -18.08
C GLY A 957 3.65 19.78 -16.80
N LYS A 958 4.19 18.64 -16.38
CA LYS A 958 5.12 18.52 -15.25
C LYS A 958 6.28 17.64 -15.67
N ASP A 959 7.48 18.18 -15.56
CA ASP A 959 8.74 17.51 -15.83
C ASP A 959 9.81 17.95 -14.80
N GLU A 960 11.00 17.37 -14.84
CA GLU A 960 12.13 17.76 -13.97
C GLU A 960 12.49 19.25 -14.13
N THR A 961 12.35 19.77 -15.35
CA THR A 961 12.65 21.17 -15.70
C THR A 961 11.57 22.16 -15.28
N GLY A 962 10.37 21.71 -14.86
CA GLY A 962 9.32 22.66 -14.48
C GLY A 962 7.88 22.16 -14.51
N LYS A 963 6.96 23.06 -14.15
CA LYS A 963 5.50 22.88 -14.17
C LYS A 963 4.86 23.97 -15.03
N LEU A 964 3.96 23.59 -15.92
CA LEU A 964 3.17 24.49 -16.76
C LEU A 964 1.70 24.15 -16.58
N THR A 965 0.88 25.15 -16.23
CA THR A 965 -0.57 25.05 -16.22
C THR A 965 -1.14 26.21 -17.01
N LEU A 966 -1.92 25.92 -18.05
CA LEU A 966 -2.64 26.90 -18.83
C LEU A 966 -4.10 26.47 -18.93
N THR A 967 -5.00 27.29 -18.39
CA THR A 967 -6.44 27.12 -18.54
C THR A 967 -7.04 28.31 -19.25
N GLY A 968 -8.13 28.12 -19.98
CA GLY A 968 -8.80 29.25 -20.60
C GLY A 968 -10.14 28.93 -21.26
N LYS A 969 -10.85 30.01 -21.61
CA LYS A 969 -12.07 29.96 -22.40
C LYS A 969 -11.91 30.82 -23.65
N VAL A 970 -12.24 30.27 -24.82
CA VAL A 970 -12.12 30.95 -26.12
C VAL A 970 -13.51 31.06 -26.74
N ASP A 971 -13.91 32.23 -27.23
CA ASP A 971 -15.04 32.36 -28.14
C ASP A 971 -14.54 32.05 -29.57
N PRO A 972 -14.93 30.90 -30.16
CA PRO A 972 -14.45 30.55 -31.49
C PRO A 972 -15.15 31.34 -32.59
N GLY A 973 -16.27 32.03 -32.33
CA GLY A 973 -16.94 32.90 -33.30
C GLY A 973 -16.17 34.19 -33.58
N GLU A 974 -15.51 34.73 -32.56
CA GLU A 974 -14.63 35.91 -32.69
C GLU A 974 -13.14 35.56 -32.72
N ALA A 975 -12.78 34.29 -32.52
CA ALA A 975 -11.42 33.81 -32.31
C ALA A 975 -10.67 34.58 -31.20
N LYS A 976 -11.38 34.89 -30.11
CA LYS A 976 -10.84 35.66 -28.96
C LYS A 976 -10.83 34.83 -27.68
N LEU A 977 -9.76 34.96 -26.92
CA LEU A 977 -9.67 34.46 -25.56
C LEU A 977 -10.56 35.34 -24.66
N ILE A 978 -11.52 34.73 -23.96
CA ILE A 978 -12.43 35.39 -23.02
C ILE A 978 -11.74 35.51 -21.66
N GLU A 979 -11.16 34.40 -21.20
CA GLU A 979 -10.36 34.33 -19.98
C GLU A 979 -9.25 33.31 -20.17
N GLY A 980 -8.11 33.54 -19.53
CA GLY A 980 -7.01 32.57 -19.52
C GLY A 980 -6.16 32.71 -18.27
N VAL A 981 -5.81 31.61 -17.63
CA VAL A 981 -4.91 31.58 -16.49
C VAL A 981 -3.66 30.82 -16.88
N LEU A 982 -2.51 31.49 -16.81
CA LEU A 982 -1.20 30.89 -17.04
C LEU A 982 -0.47 30.80 -15.70
N GLN A 983 0.15 29.66 -15.44
CA GLN A 983 1.12 29.46 -14.36
C GLN A 983 2.27 28.63 -14.91
N VAL A 984 3.48 29.13 -14.81
CA VAL A 984 4.70 28.48 -15.30
C VAL A 984 5.75 28.57 -14.21
N GLU A 985 6.34 27.44 -13.84
CA GLU A 985 7.53 27.36 -13.02
C GLU A 985 8.60 26.62 -13.84
N LEU A 986 9.68 27.30 -14.19
CA LEU A 986 10.82 26.71 -14.90
C LEU A 986 12.02 26.66 -13.95
N ARG A 987 12.81 25.59 -14.06
CA ARG A 987 14.02 25.33 -13.27
C ARG A 987 15.17 24.99 -14.21
N SER A 988 16.34 25.54 -13.90
CA SER A 988 17.62 25.27 -14.55
C SER A 988 18.40 24.24 -13.74
N GLU A 989 19.24 23.45 -14.40
CA GLU A 989 20.18 22.52 -13.76
C GLU A 989 21.13 23.20 -12.74
N VAL A 990 21.35 24.52 -12.87
CA VAL A 990 22.21 25.31 -11.95
C VAL A 990 21.43 25.82 -10.72
N GLY A 991 20.22 25.32 -10.49
CA GLY A 991 19.36 25.66 -9.36
C GLY A 991 18.62 27.00 -9.48
N TRP A 992 18.75 27.73 -10.60
CA TRP A 992 17.97 28.95 -10.84
C TRP A 992 16.61 28.60 -11.43
N GLY A 993 15.56 29.28 -11.00
CA GLY A 993 14.23 29.09 -11.56
C GLY A 993 13.42 30.37 -11.66
N ILE A 994 12.39 30.33 -12.50
CA ILE A 994 11.53 31.46 -12.80
C ILE A 994 10.08 31.00 -12.61
N ASN A 995 9.28 31.83 -11.94
CA ASN A 995 7.84 31.66 -11.83
C ASN A 995 7.14 32.76 -12.64
N LEU A 996 6.18 32.41 -13.49
CA LEU A 996 5.38 33.33 -14.28
C LEU A 996 3.92 32.96 -14.11
N GLY A 997 3.06 33.94 -13.95
CA GLY A 997 1.63 33.67 -13.99
C GLY A 997 0.76 34.91 -14.07
N GLY A 998 -0.53 34.69 -14.23
CA GLY A 998 -1.54 35.74 -14.30
C GLY A 998 -2.83 35.24 -14.91
N ARG A 999 -3.90 35.99 -14.68
CA ARG A 999 -5.22 35.74 -15.27
C ARG A 999 -5.55 36.85 -16.26
N TYR A 1000 -5.62 36.53 -17.54
CA TYR A 1000 -6.14 37.42 -18.56
C TYR A 1000 -7.68 37.41 -18.53
N GLU A 1001 -8.29 38.59 -18.64
CA GLU A 1001 -9.74 38.75 -18.78
C GLU A 1001 -10.06 39.74 -19.90
N GLN A 1002 -10.86 39.30 -20.87
CA GLN A 1002 -11.15 40.05 -22.08
C GLN A 1002 -11.95 41.33 -21.80
N GLY A 1003 -12.91 41.27 -20.86
CA GLY A 1003 -13.81 42.39 -20.55
C GLY A 1003 -13.06 43.65 -20.08
N SER A 1004 -11.95 43.46 -19.38
CA SER A 1004 -11.10 44.54 -18.86
C SER A 1004 -9.85 44.79 -19.71
N GLN A 1005 -9.55 43.91 -20.69
CA GLN A 1005 -8.28 43.87 -21.43
C GLN A 1005 -7.05 43.96 -20.49
N THR A 1006 -7.14 43.31 -19.33
CA THR A 1006 -6.09 43.36 -18.31
C THR A 1006 -5.65 41.96 -17.92
N ILE A 1007 -4.36 41.84 -17.58
CA ILE A 1007 -3.85 40.69 -16.83
C ILE A 1007 -4.05 41.01 -15.36
N MET A 1008 -5.01 40.33 -14.74
CA MET A 1008 -5.29 40.36 -13.32
C MET A 1008 -4.26 39.51 -12.57
N ALA A 1009 -3.78 40.04 -11.44
CA ALA A 1009 -2.83 39.37 -10.55
C ALA A 1009 -1.60 38.79 -11.28
N PRO A 1010 -0.86 39.58 -12.07
CA PRO A 1010 0.38 39.11 -12.69
C PRO A 1010 1.36 38.68 -11.60
N SER A 1011 2.00 37.54 -11.80
CA SER A 1011 3.07 37.01 -10.96
C SER A 1011 4.34 36.81 -11.79
N LEU A 1012 5.46 37.36 -11.34
CA LEU A 1012 6.79 37.17 -11.91
C LEU A 1012 7.76 36.96 -10.76
N GLY A 1013 8.36 35.77 -10.67
CA GLY A 1013 9.34 35.45 -9.67
C GLY A 1013 10.63 34.89 -10.26
N LEU A 1014 11.73 35.18 -9.59
CA LEU A 1014 13.03 34.56 -9.80
C LEU A 1014 13.42 33.90 -8.48
N PHE A 1015 13.78 32.63 -8.52
CA PHE A 1015 14.24 31.90 -7.34
C PHE A 1015 15.53 31.15 -7.63
N ARG A 1016 16.21 30.79 -6.54
CA ARG A 1016 17.37 29.92 -6.55
C ARG A 1016 17.22 28.86 -5.48
N ASP A 1017 17.26 27.62 -5.91
CA ASP A 1017 17.35 26.44 -5.06
C ASP A 1017 18.83 26.18 -4.78
N LEU A 1018 19.16 26.07 -3.49
CA LEU A 1018 20.50 25.79 -3.00
C LEU A 1018 20.53 24.34 -2.53
N CYS A 1019 21.28 23.50 -3.23
CA CYS A 1019 21.43 22.05 -2.94
C CYS A 1019 20.09 21.32 -2.74
N ASP A 1020 19.04 21.74 -3.46
CA ASP A 1020 17.69 21.20 -3.39
C ASP A 1020 17.05 21.15 -1.99
N CYS A 1021 17.58 21.92 -1.02
CA CYS A 1021 17.07 21.98 0.35
C CYS A 1021 16.46 23.34 0.72
N LEU A 1022 17.04 24.45 0.22
CA LEU A 1022 16.63 25.81 0.53
C LEU A 1022 16.37 26.60 -0.74
N ARG A 1023 15.14 27.11 -0.89
CA ARG A 1023 14.74 28.02 -1.96
C ARG A 1023 14.79 29.46 -1.46
N ILE A 1024 15.47 30.33 -2.19
CA ILE A 1024 15.46 31.78 -1.97
C ILE A 1024 14.89 32.44 -3.22
N GLY A 1025 13.80 33.18 -3.08
CA GLY A 1025 13.10 33.76 -4.21
C GLY A 1025 12.67 35.21 -3.99
N ILE A 1026 12.60 35.94 -5.11
CA ILE A 1026 11.93 37.22 -5.22
C ILE A 1026 10.75 37.07 -6.18
N GLU A 1027 9.53 37.43 -5.76
CA GLU A 1027 8.31 37.33 -6.55
C GLU A 1027 7.55 38.65 -6.53
N TYR A 1028 7.32 39.25 -7.69
CA TYR A 1028 6.33 40.29 -7.86
C TYR A 1028 4.96 39.65 -8.09
N LYS A 1029 3.98 39.88 -7.20
CA LYS A 1029 2.62 39.36 -7.32
C LYS A 1029 1.61 40.41 -6.88
N SER A 1030 0.61 40.69 -7.73
CA SER A 1030 -0.52 41.58 -7.41
C SER A 1030 -0.10 42.96 -6.84
N GLY A 1031 0.92 43.59 -7.43
CA GLY A 1031 1.39 44.91 -6.99
C GLY A 1031 2.33 44.91 -5.77
N GLN A 1032 2.79 43.73 -5.35
CA GLN A 1032 3.68 43.53 -4.21
C GLN A 1032 4.93 42.77 -4.64
N VAL A 1033 6.11 43.23 -4.19
CA VAL A 1033 7.36 42.47 -4.32
C VAL A 1033 7.57 41.69 -3.03
N TRP A 1034 7.72 40.39 -3.14
CA TRP A 1034 7.96 39.44 -2.06
C TRP A 1034 9.39 38.94 -2.14
N LEU A 1035 10.12 38.98 -1.03
CA LEU A 1035 11.32 38.21 -0.81
C LEU A 1035 10.93 37.07 0.13
N TYR A 1036 11.07 35.84 -0.33
CA TYR A 1036 10.70 34.67 0.42
C TYR A 1036 11.82 33.64 0.44
N THR A 1037 11.86 32.88 1.50
CA THR A 1037 12.74 31.74 1.69
C THR A 1037 11.90 30.56 2.13
N SER A 1038 12.09 29.41 1.51
CA SER A 1038 11.29 28.21 1.78
C SER A 1038 12.21 27.01 1.87
N ILE A 1039 11.99 26.17 2.88
CA ILE A 1039 12.69 24.89 3.01
C ILE A 1039 11.91 23.88 2.20
N LEU A 1040 12.53 23.27 1.19
CA LEU A 1040 11.84 22.38 0.25
C LEU A 1040 11.34 21.10 0.94
N ALA A 1041 12.06 20.65 1.97
CA ALA A 1041 11.68 19.47 2.76
C ALA A 1041 10.44 19.68 3.64
N PHE A 1042 10.17 20.94 4.04
CA PHE A 1042 8.98 21.32 4.81
C PHE A 1042 8.15 22.25 3.95
N PRO A 1043 7.28 21.73 3.06
CA PRO A 1043 6.45 22.56 2.20
C PRO A 1043 5.50 23.42 3.03
N GLU A 1044 5.95 24.62 3.33
CA GLU A 1044 5.22 25.63 4.08
C GLU A 1044 4.17 26.29 3.17
N ALA A 1045 2.99 26.55 3.72
CA ALA A 1045 2.01 27.35 2.99
C ALA A 1045 2.54 28.78 2.82
N VAL A 1046 2.69 29.22 1.56
CA VAL A 1046 3.18 30.57 1.26
C VAL A 1046 2.15 31.56 1.78
N LEU A 1047 2.55 32.43 2.72
CA LEU A 1047 1.73 33.43 3.41
C LEU A 1047 1.11 34.47 2.45
N ARG A 1048 0.14 34.06 1.63
CA ARG A 1048 -0.45 34.84 0.54
C ARG A 1048 -1.77 35.49 0.95
N TYR A 1049 -1.79 36.19 2.07
CA TYR A 1049 -2.90 37.08 2.41
C TYR A 1049 -2.77 38.39 1.61
N THR A 1050 -3.30 38.45 0.39
CA THR A 1050 -3.30 39.66 -0.44
C THR A 1050 -4.71 40.20 -0.62
N PRO A 1051 -5.09 41.28 0.09
CA PRO A 1051 -6.39 41.95 -0.10
C PRO A 1051 -6.40 42.94 -1.28
N THR A 1052 -5.56 42.76 -2.30
CA THR A 1052 -5.50 43.71 -3.43
C THR A 1052 -5.31 43.00 -4.77
N GLY A 1053 -6.33 43.04 -5.61
CA GLY A 1053 -6.24 42.68 -7.03
C GLY A 1053 -5.63 43.82 -7.83
N ALA A 1054 -4.32 43.77 -8.11
CA ALA A 1054 -3.72 44.65 -9.09
C ALA A 1054 -3.93 44.07 -10.50
N GLY A 1055 -4.44 44.89 -11.43
CA GLY A 1055 -4.58 44.56 -12.85
C GLY A 1055 -3.58 45.33 -13.70
N LEU A 1056 -2.95 44.66 -14.66
CA LEU A 1056 -2.06 45.26 -15.65
C LEU A 1056 -2.83 45.43 -16.97
N LYS A 1057 -3.06 46.67 -17.41
CA LYS A 1057 -3.68 46.92 -18.72
C LYS A 1057 -2.77 46.43 -19.83
N VAL A 1058 -3.26 45.51 -20.64
CA VAL A 1058 -2.58 45.06 -21.85
C VAL A 1058 -2.90 46.12 -22.91
N GLY A 1059 -1.87 46.87 -23.35
CA GLY A 1059 -1.99 47.70 -24.55
C GLY A 1059 -2.20 46.83 -25.79
N GLN A 1060 -2.50 47.43 -26.94
CA GLN A 1060 -2.72 46.69 -28.20
C GLN A 1060 -1.61 45.69 -28.52
#